data_AF-A0ABD1IWT1-F1
#
_entry.id   AF-A0ABD1IWT1-F1
#
_cell.length_a   1.000
_cell.length_b   1.000
_cell.length_c   1.000
_cell.angle_alpha   90.00
_cell.angle_beta   90.00
_cell.angle_gamma   90.00
#
_symmetry.space_group_name_H-M   'P 1'
#
loop_
_entity.id
_entity.type
_entity.pdbx_description
1 polymer ?
#
loop_
_entity_poly.entity_id
_entity_poly.type
_entity_poly.pdbx_seq_one_letter_code
_entity_poly.pdbx_strand_id
1 'polypeptide(L)'
;MEMTEDIYRQVDLGGGNSPSVVKYVEADAVEVLNKTSNCRENVKGPSPQYSGPWKSAALCLGLLCLLLLCGIAVFSLQMIETKQYSYMQSGYDNITSDYQQLQMSYNSLKRLKAQLQDKNNNLTRQNLQMQTGYLNLSKEKDQIQLNYNGVTKEKHRLQASYKHLETEKSLLQGNYSSVIAEKSHLQGNFNTVKSDKSQLQIRFTNLTERYTVLETINSNLSREKLELQNHYSHLNAEKLQLQDKYNNLTRAMAELQRDNYNLNRERSTLQIRNNKLVKDQSKLEESYTNLNKDKFQLQNSYDALNKENIQLQARYKNLTKYSARLQTGCSNLNKDKTVLQTDHDNVTREKAQLQDKYNNLSREKSQLDSSYNNLTSEKSVLQGRYNNLYTEKSNLQASYNNLNLEKSQLQTRYNNLVSEKSQLQDRFNSMNRDKSQLQTSYNNISTEKSKLQDRYNNLTNENSKLQDSYNTLNSAKMQMQDRYDDLKRENSQLQSKYNNLNSDKSQLQTKYNNLVSEKSKLQERYDNLNKEKSQLQDRFNSLDRDKSQLQTSYNNISTEKSKLQDRYNNLTNENSKLQDSYNTLNSAKMQMQDRYDNLKRENSQLQSKYNNLNSDKSQLQTRYNNLVSEKSKLQERYDSLYREKSQLQNRYSNLNSEESQLQDRLNSLNRDKSQLQERFNAKAAELDTLKGRFCIARTHSVQITQHAVDVTLDPDTANDFLILSADGKQVSCGQAAQNRPDNPKRFAMDAGVLGRQSFASGRLYYEVQVSGKAKWSIGLARASINRRRAMRLSPINGFWTITLRDNVYKAGTSVTLSLKDKPERVGVFVDYEAGLVSFYDADRWSLIYSFKDVTFKKEIYPYFGTYTNDGGKNSVPLIIIPVLCTQ
;
A
#
# COMPACT_ATOMS: atom_id res chain seq x y z
N MET A 1 25.65 -28.33 -59.04
CA MET A 1 25.24 -29.69 -58.62
C MET A 1 23.79 -29.89 -59.07
N GLU A 2 23.48 -30.05 -60.36
CA GLU A 2 24.22 -30.69 -61.48
C GLU A 2 24.32 -32.22 -61.32
N MET A 3 23.98 -32.94 -62.40
CA MET A 3 23.93 -34.42 -62.59
C MET A 3 22.78 -35.14 -61.84
N THR A 4 22.06 -36.12 -62.43
CA THR A 4 22.15 -36.66 -63.80
C THR A 4 20.83 -37.24 -64.33
N GLU A 5 20.75 -37.17 -65.65
CA GLU A 5 19.84 -37.80 -66.60
C GLU A 5 19.82 -39.35 -66.61
N ASP A 6 18.60 -39.90 -66.79
CA ASP A 6 18.17 -40.68 -67.98
C ASP A 6 18.35 -42.23 -68.10
N ILE A 7 17.64 -42.75 -69.11
CA ILE A 7 17.75 -44.01 -69.87
C ILE A 7 17.12 -45.31 -69.28
N TYR A 8 15.87 -45.62 -69.67
CA TYR A 8 15.64 -46.54 -70.82
C TYR A 8 14.19 -46.53 -71.34
N ARG A 9 14.05 -46.60 -72.68
CA ARG A 9 12.81 -46.34 -73.44
C ARG A 9 11.82 -47.51 -73.44
N GLN A 10 10.53 -47.18 -73.51
CA GLN A 10 9.51 -48.06 -74.12
C GLN A 10 9.58 -48.03 -75.64
N VAL A 11 9.09 -49.11 -76.25
CA VAL A 11 8.98 -49.31 -77.70
C VAL A 11 7.78 -48.53 -78.25
N ASP A 12 8.03 -47.79 -79.33
CA ASP A 12 7.00 -47.17 -80.16
C ASP A 12 6.82 -48.02 -81.43
N LEU A 13 5.57 -48.27 -81.85
CA LEU A 13 5.25 -48.98 -83.10
C LEU A 13 4.10 -48.27 -83.82
N GLY A 14 4.46 -47.31 -84.66
CA GLY A 14 3.56 -46.74 -85.65
C GLY A 14 3.32 -47.69 -86.83
N GLY A 15 2.15 -47.56 -87.47
CA GLY A 15 1.94 -48.10 -88.82
C GLY A 15 2.84 -47.39 -89.85
N GLY A 16 2.91 -47.81 -91.10
CA GLY A 16 2.04 -48.68 -91.88
C GLY A 16 2.24 -48.28 -93.35
N ASN A 17 2.37 -49.25 -94.24
CA ASN A 17 3.02 -49.04 -95.55
C ASN A 17 2.30 -48.08 -96.52
N SER A 18 3.12 -47.40 -97.32
CA SER A 18 2.87 -46.88 -98.68
C SER A 18 2.38 -47.98 -99.66
N PRO A 19 2.22 -47.75 -101.00
CA PRO A 19 2.29 -46.51 -101.78
C PRO A 19 1.17 -46.33 -102.87
N SER A 20 1.20 -45.20 -103.59
CA SER A 20 1.06 -45.00 -105.07
C SER A 20 0.10 -45.85 -105.95
N VAL A 21 -0.52 -45.44 -107.08
CA VAL A 21 -0.62 -44.25 -107.96
C VAL A 21 -1.46 -44.68 -109.20
N VAL A 22 -2.30 -43.78 -109.76
CA VAL A 22 -2.81 -43.73 -111.17
C VAL A 22 -3.77 -44.80 -111.76
N LYS A 23 -4.92 -44.26 -112.22
CA LYS A 23 -5.76 -44.45 -113.44
C LYS A 23 -5.69 -45.69 -114.38
N TYR A 24 -6.76 -45.74 -115.18
CA TYR A 24 -7.08 -46.47 -116.43
C TYR A 24 -7.82 -47.81 -116.21
N VAL A 25 -9.07 -48.06 -116.67
CA VAL A 25 -9.89 -47.69 -117.87
C VAL A 25 -9.87 -48.80 -118.94
N GLU A 26 -11.05 -49.00 -119.56
CA GLU A 26 -11.31 -49.78 -120.79
C GLU A 26 -11.30 -51.33 -120.66
N ALA A 27 -12.00 -52.10 -121.50
CA ALA A 27 -12.67 -51.75 -122.78
C ALA A 27 -13.94 -52.58 -123.07
N ASP A 28 -14.70 -52.11 -124.09
CA ASP A 28 -15.40 -52.90 -125.13
C ASP A 28 -16.63 -53.79 -124.77
N ALA A 29 -17.64 -53.96 -125.66
CA ALA A 29 -17.85 -53.41 -127.01
C ALA A 29 -19.33 -53.43 -127.46
N VAL A 30 -19.68 -52.48 -128.35
CA VAL A 30 -20.57 -52.63 -129.55
C VAL A 30 -21.98 -53.23 -129.38
N GLU A 31 -23.06 -52.48 -129.67
CA GLU A 31 -23.73 -52.49 -131.00
C GLU A 31 -24.98 -51.54 -131.12
N VAL A 32 -24.91 -50.59 -132.08
CA VAL A 32 -25.98 -50.10 -133.01
C VAL A 32 -27.25 -49.32 -132.53
N LEU A 33 -27.55 -48.29 -133.34
CA LEU A 33 -28.74 -47.40 -133.39
C LEU A 33 -28.92 -46.40 -132.23
N ASN A 34 -28.49 -45.13 -132.33
CA ASN A 34 -28.90 -44.09 -133.29
C ASN A 34 -30.43 -44.07 -133.53
N LYS A 35 -31.14 -42.94 -133.45
CA LYS A 35 -30.69 -41.53 -133.35
C LYS A 35 -31.88 -40.64 -132.97
N THR A 36 -31.56 -39.43 -132.50
CA THR A 36 -32.35 -38.18 -132.66
C THR A 36 -33.79 -38.14 -132.12
N SER A 37 -34.24 -37.02 -131.56
CA SER A 37 -33.49 -35.85 -131.10
C SER A 37 -34.36 -35.02 -130.19
N ASN A 38 -33.81 -34.79 -129.01
CA ASN A 38 -33.67 -33.49 -128.37
C ASN A 38 -34.91 -32.71 -127.95
N CYS A 39 -34.68 -32.11 -126.78
CA CYS A 39 -35.30 -30.90 -126.30
C CYS A 39 -36.79 -31.04 -125.95
N ARG A 40 -37.03 -30.81 -124.65
CA ARG A 40 -37.83 -29.68 -124.15
C ARG A 40 -39.30 -29.60 -124.63
N GLU A 41 -40.25 -29.26 -123.77
CA GLU A 41 -40.12 -28.89 -122.36
C GLU A 41 -41.45 -29.13 -121.65
N ASN A 42 -41.34 -29.28 -120.33
CA ASN A 42 -42.19 -28.63 -119.35
C ASN A 42 -43.61 -28.22 -119.82
N VAL A 43 -44.68 -28.90 -119.39
CA VAL A 43 -45.19 -29.00 -118.01
C VAL A 43 -46.48 -28.18 -117.88
N LYS A 44 -47.51 -28.84 -117.33
CA LYS A 44 -48.72 -28.27 -116.70
C LYS A 44 -49.63 -27.38 -117.55
N GLY A 45 -50.56 -28.07 -118.24
CA GLY A 45 -51.99 -27.75 -118.17
C GLY A 45 -52.44 -26.43 -118.80
N PRO A 46 -53.67 -25.96 -118.50
CA PRO A 46 -54.71 -26.57 -117.66
C PRO A 46 -55.97 -26.97 -118.48
N SER A 47 -57.11 -27.20 -117.80
CA SER A 47 -58.46 -26.82 -118.28
C SER A 47 -58.49 -25.37 -118.82
N PRO A 48 -59.43 -24.90 -119.67
CA PRO A 48 -60.88 -25.17 -119.60
C PRO A 48 -61.62 -25.22 -120.99
N GLN A 49 -62.75 -24.51 -121.19
CA GLN A 49 -63.85 -24.85 -122.11
C GLN A 49 -63.91 -24.09 -123.48
N TYR A 50 -64.35 -24.79 -124.55
CA TYR A 50 -65.00 -24.39 -125.84
C TYR A 50 -64.38 -23.41 -126.91
N SER A 51 -64.23 -23.93 -128.17
CA SER A 51 -64.49 -23.34 -129.53
C SER A 51 -63.64 -22.21 -130.25
N GLY A 52 -63.50 -22.30 -131.60
CA GLY A 52 -62.98 -21.28 -132.58
C GLY A 52 -61.46 -21.37 -132.94
N PRO A 53 -60.82 -20.77 -134.01
CA PRO A 53 -61.20 -19.73 -135.02
C PRO A 53 -60.52 -19.85 -136.46
N TRP A 54 -60.25 -18.74 -137.21
CA TRP A 54 -59.26 -18.59 -138.36
C TRP A 54 -58.82 -17.10 -138.66
N LYS A 55 -57.49 -16.81 -138.91
CA LYS A 55 -56.82 -15.68 -139.69
C LYS A 55 -56.79 -14.20 -139.13
N SER A 56 -55.93 -13.19 -139.50
CA SER A 56 -54.57 -13.04 -140.19
C SER A 56 -53.98 -11.58 -140.24
N ALA A 57 -52.65 -11.42 -140.51
CA ALA A 57 -51.85 -10.25 -141.09
C ALA A 57 -51.28 -9.06 -140.22
N ALA A 58 -50.22 -8.34 -140.70
CA ALA A 58 -49.24 -7.54 -139.87
C ALA A 58 -48.52 -6.31 -140.54
N LEU A 59 -48.00 -5.32 -139.75
CA LEU A 59 -46.79 -4.46 -140.00
C LEU A 59 -46.44 -3.40 -138.88
N CYS A 60 -45.15 -3.01 -138.78
CA CYS A 60 -44.52 -1.75 -138.25
C CYS A 60 -44.50 -1.27 -136.76
N LEU A 61 -43.27 -1.18 -136.22
CA LEU A 61 -42.58 -0.05 -135.53
C LEU A 61 -43.19 0.75 -134.34
N GLY A 62 -42.37 0.89 -133.28
CA GLY A 62 -41.97 2.23 -132.79
C GLY A 62 -42.42 2.70 -131.39
N LEU A 63 -41.45 2.84 -130.48
CA LEU A 63 -41.21 3.92 -129.49
C LEU A 63 -42.38 4.71 -128.82
N LEU A 64 -42.12 5.06 -127.54
CA LEU A 64 -42.85 6.00 -126.67
C LEU A 64 -44.21 5.48 -126.17
N CYS A 65 -44.31 5.14 -124.88
CA CYS A 65 -44.52 6.08 -123.77
C CYS A 65 -45.90 6.73 -123.78
N LEU A 66 -46.60 6.57 -122.65
CA LEU A 66 -47.52 7.58 -122.09
C LEU A 66 -48.53 8.18 -123.09
N LEU A 67 -49.67 7.53 -123.26
CA LEU A 67 -50.92 7.94 -122.60
C LEU A 67 -51.72 6.64 -122.33
N LEU A 68 -52.19 6.37 -121.11
CA LEU A 68 -53.44 6.90 -120.55
C LEU A 68 -54.60 6.70 -121.54
N LEU A 69 -55.48 5.74 -121.26
CA LEU A 69 -56.76 5.96 -120.54
C LEU A 69 -57.84 6.58 -121.43
N CYS A 70 -59.06 6.06 -121.31
CA CYS A 70 -60.24 6.30 -122.18
C CYS A 70 -60.14 5.63 -123.58
N GLY A 71 -60.53 4.38 -123.79
CA GLY A 71 -61.22 3.45 -122.89
C GLY A 71 -62.73 3.74 -122.75
N ILE A 72 -63.54 2.68 -122.84
CA ILE A 72 -64.96 2.62 -122.42
C ILE A 72 -65.95 3.42 -123.31
N ALA A 73 -66.43 2.80 -124.40
CA ALA A 73 -67.83 2.89 -124.85
C ALA A 73 -68.15 1.91 -126.01
N VAL A 74 -69.21 1.10 -125.84
CA VAL A 74 -70.10 0.61 -126.91
C VAL A 74 -69.45 -0.23 -128.04
N PHE A 75 -69.14 -1.49 -127.71
CA PHE A 75 -68.94 -2.59 -128.68
C PHE A 75 -70.24 -3.40 -128.82
N SER A 76 -71.36 -2.71 -129.07
CA SER A 76 -72.71 -3.23 -128.78
C SER A 76 -73.45 -3.77 -130.01
N LEU A 77 -73.69 -5.09 -130.01
CA LEU A 77 -74.86 -5.79 -130.58
C LEU A 77 -75.09 -5.78 -132.11
N GLN A 78 -74.36 -6.62 -132.88
CA GLN A 78 -74.89 -7.14 -134.15
C GLN A 78 -74.24 -8.46 -134.67
N MET A 79 -75.07 -9.52 -134.80
CA MET A 79 -75.05 -10.64 -135.80
C MET A 79 -73.79 -11.53 -135.98
N ILE A 80 -73.74 -12.87 -135.89
CA ILE A 80 -74.70 -13.99 -135.62
C ILE A 80 -75.81 -14.10 -136.71
N GLU A 81 -76.02 -15.17 -137.51
CA GLU A 81 -76.04 -16.63 -137.23
C GLU A 81 -75.95 -17.52 -138.51
N THR A 82 -75.73 -18.86 -138.37
CA THR A 82 -76.00 -20.04 -139.30
C THR A 82 -74.82 -20.96 -139.74
N LYS A 83 -74.78 -22.22 -139.24
CA LYS A 83 -74.33 -23.53 -139.85
C LYS A 83 -73.96 -24.59 -138.78
N GLN A 84 -74.75 -25.65 -138.58
CA GLN A 84 -74.54 -26.62 -137.47
C GLN A 84 -75.09 -28.06 -137.70
N TYR A 85 -74.54 -28.89 -138.63
CA TYR A 85 -75.14 -30.23 -138.92
C TYR A 85 -74.21 -31.41 -139.32
N SER A 86 -72.87 -31.37 -139.17
CA SER A 86 -71.98 -32.34 -139.85
C SER A 86 -71.14 -33.33 -139.00
N TYR A 87 -71.39 -33.53 -137.70
CA TYR A 87 -70.38 -34.13 -136.78
C TYR A 87 -70.64 -35.54 -136.19
N MET A 88 -71.73 -36.24 -136.54
CA MET A 88 -72.18 -37.43 -135.77
C MET A 88 -71.75 -38.83 -136.28
N GLN A 89 -71.18 -38.98 -137.49
CA GLN A 89 -71.14 -40.31 -138.16
C GLN A 89 -69.86 -41.16 -137.93
N SER A 90 -68.74 -40.59 -137.47
CA SER A 90 -67.39 -41.17 -137.67
C SER A 90 -66.80 -42.01 -136.52
N GLY A 91 -67.48 -42.12 -135.37
CA GLY A 91 -66.85 -42.57 -134.12
C GLY A 91 -66.94 -44.06 -133.77
N TYR A 92 -67.80 -44.83 -134.44
CA TYR A 92 -68.30 -46.11 -133.89
C TYR A 92 -67.48 -47.35 -134.31
N ASP A 93 -66.82 -47.34 -135.47
CA ASP A 93 -66.07 -48.50 -136.01
C ASP A 93 -64.68 -48.69 -135.35
N ASN A 94 -64.41 -47.86 -134.36
CA ASN A 94 -63.31 -47.99 -133.41
C ASN A 94 -63.40 -49.32 -132.62
N ILE A 95 -62.39 -49.58 -131.78
CA ILE A 95 -62.45 -50.42 -130.57
C ILE A 95 -62.61 -51.94 -130.76
N THR A 96 -63.44 -52.43 -131.67
CA THR A 96 -63.87 -53.85 -131.67
C THR A 96 -62.77 -54.82 -132.14
N SER A 97 -61.96 -54.42 -133.12
CA SER A 97 -60.86 -55.23 -133.67
C SER A 97 -59.84 -55.63 -132.61
N ASP A 98 -59.30 -54.66 -131.89
CA ASP A 98 -57.98 -54.81 -131.25
C ASP A 98 -58.06 -55.49 -129.88
N TYR A 99 -59.25 -55.54 -129.27
CA TYR A 99 -59.50 -56.27 -128.03
C TYR A 99 -59.15 -57.75 -128.14
N GLN A 100 -59.40 -58.38 -129.30
CA GLN A 100 -59.14 -59.82 -129.49
C GLN A 100 -57.64 -60.15 -129.55
N GLN A 101 -56.81 -59.25 -130.08
CA GLN A 101 -55.36 -59.46 -130.20
C GLN A 101 -54.67 -59.51 -128.82
N LEU A 102 -55.16 -58.71 -127.88
CA LEU A 102 -54.62 -58.60 -126.53
C LEU A 102 -54.79 -59.89 -125.71
N GLN A 103 -55.91 -60.60 -125.92
CA GLN A 103 -56.30 -61.80 -125.17
C GLN A 103 -55.32 -62.97 -125.33
N MET A 104 -54.75 -63.16 -126.53
CA MET A 104 -53.87 -64.30 -126.82
C MET A 104 -52.47 -64.15 -126.20
N SER A 105 -51.88 -62.96 -126.29
CA SER A 105 -50.56 -62.66 -125.71
C SER A 105 -50.51 -62.86 -124.19
N TYR A 106 -51.61 -62.58 -123.49
CA TYR A 106 -51.73 -62.75 -122.04
C TYR A 106 -51.47 -64.19 -121.57
N ASN A 107 -51.98 -65.19 -122.29
CA ASN A 107 -51.92 -66.59 -121.87
C ASN A 107 -50.52 -67.21 -122.00
N SER A 108 -49.75 -66.83 -123.01
CA SER A 108 -48.36 -67.27 -123.18
C SER A 108 -47.46 -66.76 -122.05
N LEU A 109 -47.62 -65.49 -121.67
CA LEU A 109 -46.87 -64.84 -120.60
C LEU A 109 -47.06 -65.56 -119.25
N LYS A 110 -48.28 -66.05 -118.99
CA LYS A 110 -48.66 -66.75 -117.76
C LYS A 110 -47.87 -68.05 -117.54
N ARG A 111 -47.49 -68.76 -118.60
CA ARG A 111 -46.71 -70.02 -118.51
C ARG A 111 -45.23 -69.74 -118.17
N LEU A 112 -44.62 -68.75 -118.82
CA LEU A 112 -43.22 -68.37 -118.60
C LEU A 112 -42.98 -67.95 -117.13
N LYS A 113 -43.96 -67.23 -116.55
CA LYS A 113 -43.94 -66.82 -115.14
C LYS A 113 -43.75 -67.99 -114.16
N ALA A 114 -44.40 -69.14 -114.42
CA ALA A 114 -44.36 -70.28 -113.51
C ALA A 114 -42.97 -70.96 -113.44
N GLN A 115 -42.29 -71.11 -114.59
CA GLN A 115 -40.97 -71.76 -114.64
C GLN A 115 -39.88 -70.93 -113.95
N LEU A 116 -39.91 -69.61 -114.11
CA LEU A 116 -38.99 -68.70 -113.42
C LEU A 116 -39.15 -68.75 -111.90
N GLN A 117 -40.39 -68.90 -111.43
CA GLN A 117 -40.72 -68.92 -110.00
C GLN A 117 -40.09 -70.12 -109.28
N ASP A 118 -40.08 -71.30 -109.90
CA ASP A 118 -39.55 -72.51 -109.27
C ASP A 118 -38.01 -72.52 -109.19
N LYS A 119 -37.34 -71.98 -110.22
CA LYS A 119 -35.87 -71.81 -110.21
C LYS A 119 -35.42 -70.79 -109.15
N ASN A 120 -36.21 -69.75 -108.93
CA ASN A 120 -35.99 -68.75 -107.88
C ASN A 120 -36.11 -69.37 -106.47
N ASN A 121 -37.07 -70.29 -106.26
CA ASN A 121 -37.26 -70.98 -104.97
C ASN A 121 -36.04 -71.81 -104.55
N ASN A 122 -35.34 -72.45 -105.49
CA ASN A 122 -34.20 -73.31 -105.19
C ASN A 122 -32.94 -72.51 -104.82
N LEU A 123 -32.61 -71.47 -105.59
CA LEU A 123 -31.54 -70.51 -105.27
C LEU A 123 -31.75 -69.85 -103.89
N THR A 124 -33.01 -69.54 -103.55
CA THR A 124 -33.37 -68.99 -102.23
C THR A 124 -32.95 -69.90 -101.08
N ARG A 125 -33.14 -71.24 -101.19
CA ARG A 125 -32.75 -72.20 -100.14
C ARG A 125 -31.24 -72.29 -99.94
N GLN A 126 -30.45 -72.29 -101.02
CA GLN A 126 -28.99 -72.34 -100.92
C GLN A 126 -28.41 -71.08 -100.27
N ASN A 127 -28.96 -69.91 -100.61
CA ASN A 127 -28.55 -68.64 -100.00
C ASN A 127 -28.83 -68.63 -98.48
N LEU A 128 -30.00 -69.11 -98.05
CA LEU A 128 -30.35 -69.28 -96.63
C LEU A 128 -29.37 -70.18 -95.85
N GLN A 129 -28.88 -71.26 -96.45
CA GLN A 129 -27.90 -72.14 -95.79
C GLN A 129 -26.54 -71.44 -95.58
N MET A 130 -26.02 -70.72 -96.58
CA MET A 130 -24.78 -69.94 -96.40
C MET A 130 -24.93 -68.80 -95.39
N GLN A 131 -26.05 -68.09 -95.41
CA GLN A 131 -26.35 -67.05 -94.40
C GLN A 131 -26.35 -67.63 -92.98
N THR A 132 -26.91 -68.84 -92.79
CA THR A 132 -26.91 -69.52 -91.49
C THR A 132 -25.49 -69.87 -91.02
N GLY A 133 -24.63 -70.35 -91.92
CA GLY A 133 -23.23 -70.66 -91.61
C GLY A 133 -22.42 -69.41 -91.19
N TYR A 134 -22.55 -68.33 -91.96
CA TYR A 134 -21.90 -67.05 -91.66
C TYR A 134 -22.32 -66.49 -90.28
N LEU A 135 -23.62 -66.57 -89.97
CA LEU A 135 -24.15 -66.06 -88.70
C LEU A 135 -23.58 -66.78 -87.47
N ASN A 136 -23.28 -68.08 -87.58
CA ASN A 136 -22.73 -68.85 -86.46
C ASN A 136 -21.25 -68.52 -86.20
N LEU A 137 -20.43 -68.38 -87.25
CA LEU A 137 -19.02 -67.96 -87.12
C LEU A 137 -18.90 -66.53 -86.55
N SER A 138 -19.83 -65.63 -86.89
CA SER A 138 -19.88 -64.30 -86.27
C SER A 138 -20.07 -64.39 -84.74
N LYS A 139 -21.00 -65.24 -84.27
CA LYS A 139 -21.28 -65.40 -82.84
C LYS A 139 -20.08 -65.94 -82.05
N GLU A 140 -19.32 -66.88 -82.60
CA GLU A 140 -18.12 -67.40 -81.93
C GLU A 140 -17.03 -66.32 -81.80
N LYS A 141 -16.80 -65.53 -82.86
CA LYS A 141 -15.88 -64.38 -82.84
C LYS A 141 -16.29 -63.37 -81.75
N ASP A 142 -17.57 -63.03 -81.69
CA ASP A 142 -18.10 -62.09 -80.71
C ASP A 142 -17.94 -62.61 -79.26
N GLN A 143 -18.14 -63.92 -79.04
CA GLN A 143 -17.96 -64.54 -77.72
C GLN A 143 -16.49 -64.55 -77.26
N ILE A 144 -15.53 -64.78 -78.16
CA ILE A 144 -14.10 -64.71 -77.83
C ILE A 144 -13.70 -63.27 -77.47
N GLN A 145 -14.20 -62.29 -78.21
CA GLN A 145 -13.96 -60.87 -77.92
C GLN A 145 -14.52 -60.46 -76.54
N LEU A 146 -15.72 -60.95 -76.18
CA LEU A 146 -16.30 -60.73 -74.85
C LEU A 146 -15.43 -61.30 -73.73
N ASN A 147 -14.90 -62.52 -73.90
CA ASN A 147 -14.05 -63.16 -72.90
C ASN A 147 -12.72 -62.41 -72.72
N TYR A 148 -12.07 -61.98 -73.81
CA TYR A 148 -10.84 -61.18 -73.78
C TYR A 148 -11.04 -59.83 -73.06
N ASN A 149 -12.16 -59.16 -73.37
CA ASN A 149 -12.55 -57.91 -72.71
C ASN A 149 -12.78 -58.13 -71.19
N GLY A 150 -13.36 -59.27 -70.79
CA GLY A 150 -13.56 -59.65 -69.39
C GLY A 150 -12.25 -59.77 -68.61
N VAL A 151 -11.27 -60.53 -69.13
CA VAL A 151 -9.96 -60.70 -68.48
C VAL A 151 -9.19 -59.37 -68.37
N THR A 152 -9.25 -58.55 -69.42
CA THR A 152 -8.62 -57.21 -69.44
C THR A 152 -9.23 -56.29 -68.38
N LYS A 153 -10.55 -56.35 -68.21
CA LYS A 153 -11.27 -55.58 -67.18
C LYS A 153 -10.86 -55.99 -65.76
N GLU A 154 -10.67 -57.28 -65.50
CA GLU A 154 -10.30 -57.75 -64.16
C GLU A 154 -8.84 -57.45 -63.81
N LYS A 155 -7.92 -57.50 -64.79
CA LYS A 155 -6.54 -56.98 -64.64
C LYS A 155 -6.54 -55.52 -64.20
N HIS A 156 -7.35 -54.67 -64.85
CA HIS A 156 -7.47 -53.26 -64.46
C HIS A 156 -8.12 -53.07 -63.09
N ARG A 157 -9.11 -53.88 -62.70
CA ARG A 157 -9.66 -53.85 -61.32
C ARG A 157 -8.61 -54.16 -60.27
N LEU A 158 -7.79 -55.20 -60.47
CA LEU A 158 -6.74 -55.56 -59.51
C LEU A 158 -5.65 -54.48 -59.40
N GLN A 159 -5.23 -53.88 -60.52
CA GLN A 159 -4.29 -52.76 -60.51
C GLN A 159 -4.86 -51.52 -59.80
N ALA A 160 -6.15 -51.21 -60.02
CA ALA A 160 -6.84 -50.13 -59.31
C ALA A 160 -6.95 -50.43 -57.80
N SER A 161 -7.28 -51.66 -57.42
CA SER A 161 -7.39 -52.08 -56.01
C SER A 161 -6.04 -52.02 -55.28
N TYR A 162 -4.96 -52.44 -55.93
CA TYR A 162 -3.61 -52.32 -55.37
C TYR A 162 -3.22 -50.85 -55.13
N LYS A 163 -3.45 -49.98 -56.14
CA LYS A 163 -3.18 -48.54 -56.01
C LYS A 163 -4.05 -47.87 -54.94
N HIS A 164 -5.28 -48.35 -54.75
CA HIS A 164 -6.17 -47.88 -53.69
C HIS A 164 -5.61 -48.21 -52.29
N LEU A 165 -5.15 -49.45 -52.07
CA LEU A 165 -4.52 -49.88 -50.81
C LEU A 165 -3.22 -49.11 -50.50
N GLU A 166 -2.38 -48.85 -51.51
CA GLU A 166 -1.17 -48.04 -51.36
C GLU A 166 -1.52 -46.59 -50.92
N THR A 167 -2.61 -46.05 -51.47
CA THR A 167 -3.14 -44.72 -51.10
C THR A 167 -3.72 -44.74 -49.69
N GLU A 168 -4.46 -45.78 -49.32
CA GLU A 168 -5.08 -45.97 -48.00
C GLU A 168 -4.03 -46.11 -46.89
N LYS A 169 -2.93 -46.84 -47.14
CA LYS A 169 -1.77 -46.92 -46.26
C LYS A 169 -1.12 -45.55 -46.03
N SER A 170 -0.95 -44.74 -47.08
CA SER A 170 -0.40 -43.39 -46.97
C SER A 170 -1.34 -42.46 -46.18
N LEU A 171 -2.65 -42.54 -46.41
CA LEU A 171 -3.67 -41.85 -45.63
C LEU A 171 -3.66 -42.28 -44.15
N LEU A 172 -3.49 -43.57 -43.85
CA LEU A 172 -3.36 -44.07 -42.48
C LEU A 172 -2.12 -43.53 -41.76
N GLN A 173 -0.98 -43.38 -42.45
CA GLN A 173 0.21 -42.72 -41.88
C GLN A 173 0.00 -41.22 -41.65
N GLY A 174 -0.70 -40.53 -42.57
CA GLY A 174 -1.12 -39.14 -42.38
C GLY A 174 -2.06 -38.98 -41.17
N ASN A 175 -3.06 -39.84 -41.05
CA ASN A 175 -4.01 -39.88 -39.94
C ASN A 175 -3.31 -40.18 -38.61
N TYR A 176 -2.38 -41.14 -38.57
CA TYR A 176 -1.59 -41.43 -37.37
C TYR A 176 -0.75 -40.22 -36.93
N SER A 177 -0.12 -39.53 -37.89
CA SER A 177 0.64 -38.29 -37.63
C SER A 177 -0.26 -37.15 -37.13
N SER A 178 -1.47 -37.04 -37.70
CA SER A 178 -2.51 -36.10 -37.26
C SER A 178 -2.95 -36.38 -35.82
N VAL A 179 -3.22 -37.65 -35.47
CA VAL A 179 -3.60 -38.06 -34.10
C VAL A 179 -2.48 -37.79 -33.08
N ILE A 180 -1.20 -37.90 -33.46
CA ILE A 180 -0.06 -37.51 -32.61
C ILE A 180 -0.03 -35.99 -32.38
N ALA A 181 -0.26 -35.19 -33.43
CA ALA A 181 -0.36 -33.73 -33.32
C ALA A 181 -1.58 -33.31 -32.48
N GLU A 182 -2.73 -33.96 -32.68
CA GLU A 182 -3.97 -33.73 -31.96
C GLU A 182 -3.85 -34.12 -30.48
N LYS A 183 -3.19 -35.24 -30.16
CA LYS A 183 -2.80 -35.59 -28.79
C LYS A 183 -1.93 -34.51 -28.14
N SER A 184 -0.97 -33.96 -28.88
CA SER A 184 -0.09 -32.89 -28.39
C SER A 184 -0.87 -31.58 -28.16
N HIS A 185 -1.81 -31.27 -29.04
CA HIS A 185 -2.73 -30.13 -28.89
C HIS A 185 -3.70 -30.32 -27.71
N LEU A 186 -4.21 -31.54 -27.51
CA LEU A 186 -5.05 -31.89 -26.35
C LEU A 186 -4.27 -31.81 -25.04
N GLN A 187 -2.99 -32.16 -25.02
CA GLN A 187 -2.09 -31.97 -23.88
C GLN A 187 -1.92 -30.47 -23.55
N GLY A 188 -1.75 -29.63 -24.58
CA GLY A 188 -1.73 -28.17 -24.44
C GLY A 188 -3.05 -27.64 -23.87
N ASN A 189 -4.17 -28.02 -24.48
CA ASN A 189 -5.52 -27.66 -24.02
C ASN A 189 -5.77 -28.10 -22.57
N PHE A 190 -5.33 -29.30 -22.16
CA PHE A 190 -5.47 -29.78 -20.78
C PHE A 190 -4.68 -28.91 -19.79
N ASN A 191 -3.48 -28.46 -20.15
CA ASN A 191 -2.69 -27.54 -19.33
C ASN A 191 -3.35 -26.16 -19.25
N THR A 192 -3.91 -25.65 -20.36
CA THR A 192 -4.71 -24.41 -20.38
C THR A 192 -5.94 -24.55 -19.48
N VAL A 193 -6.73 -25.63 -19.62
CA VAL A 193 -7.91 -25.91 -18.77
C VAL A 193 -7.52 -26.04 -17.28
N LYS A 194 -6.34 -26.55 -16.96
CA LYS A 194 -5.82 -26.61 -15.58
C LYS A 194 -5.44 -25.22 -15.04
N SER A 195 -4.88 -24.35 -15.89
CA SER A 195 -4.65 -22.94 -15.57
C SER A 195 -5.99 -22.19 -15.39
N ASP A 196 -6.92 -22.36 -16.33
CA ASP A 196 -8.25 -21.77 -16.31
C ASP A 196 -9.06 -22.23 -15.10
N LYS A 197 -8.96 -23.51 -14.70
CA LYS A 197 -9.54 -24.01 -13.45
C LYS A 197 -8.99 -23.27 -12.23
N SER A 198 -7.68 -23.01 -12.21
CA SER A 198 -7.02 -22.27 -11.12
C SER A 198 -7.45 -20.79 -11.10
N GLN A 199 -7.59 -20.18 -12.28
CA GLN A 199 -8.14 -18.83 -12.45
C GLN A 199 -9.63 -18.76 -12.08
N LEU A 200 -10.43 -19.79 -12.41
CA LEU A 200 -11.82 -19.90 -11.97
C LEU A 200 -11.91 -20.06 -10.46
N GLN A 201 -11.01 -20.82 -9.82
CA GLN A 201 -10.94 -20.96 -8.37
C GLN A 201 -10.74 -19.57 -7.71
N ILE A 202 -9.78 -18.78 -8.19
CA ILE A 202 -9.52 -17.41 -7.72
C ILE A 202 -10.73 -16.50 -8.00
N ARG A 203 -11.33 -16.57 -9.19
CA ARG A 203 -12.54 -15.81 -9.53
C ARG A 203 -13.72 -16.19 -8.65
N PHE A 204 -13.87 -17.46 -8.29
CA PHE A 204 -14.94 -17.96 -7.42
C PHE A 204 -14.75 -17.48 -5.98
N THR A 205 -13.52 -17.46 -5.46
CA THR A 205 -13.19 -16.85 -4.16
C THR A 205 -13.53 -15.36 -4.16
N ASN A 206 -13.04 -14.60 -5.15
CA ASN A 206 -13.35 -13.17 -5.29
C ASN A 206 -14.86 -12.90 -5.50
N LEU A 207 -15.58 -13.80 -6.16
CA LEU A 207 -17.04 -13.71 -6.34
C LEU A 207 -17.77 -14.01 -5.03
N THR A 208 -17.25 -14.94 -4.21
CA THR A 208 -17.78 -15.25 -2.87
C THR A 208 -17.60 -14.06 -1.92
N GLU A 209 -16.42 -13.43 -1.90
CA GLU A 209 -16.20 -12.18 -1.16
C GLU A 209 -17.15 -11.07 -1.62
N ARG A 210 -17.27 -10.85 -2.94
CA ARG A 210 -18.25 -9.89 -3.49
C ARG A 210 -19.70 -10.24 -3.15
N TYR A 211 -20.03 -11.53 -3.04
CA TYR A 211 -21.35 -11.98 -2.62
C TYR A 211 -21.63 -11.62 -1.16
N THR A 212 -20.68 -11.82 -0.24
CA THR A 212 -20.85 -11.38 1.17
C THR A 212 -20.98 -9.86 1.32
N VAL A 213 -20.29 -9.08 0.49
CA VAL A 213 -20.46 -7.62 0.41
C VAL A 213 -21.85 -7.26 -0.16
N LEU A 214 -22.31 -7.96 -1.19
CA LEU A 214 -23.66 -7.80 -1.74
C LEU A 214 -24.76 -8.18 -0.75
N GLU A 215 -24.55 -9.21 0.08
CA GLU A 215 -25.46 -9.64 1.13
C GLU A 215 -25.55 -8.60 2.26
N THR A 216 -24.41 -8.00 2.61
CA THR A 216 -24.34 -6.84 3.53
C THR A 216 -25.07 -5.61 2.96
N ILE A 217 -24.84 -5.30 1.67
CA ILE A 217 -25.52 -4.20 0.97
C ILE A 217 -27.04 -4.48 0.87
N ASN A 218 -27.45 -5.70 0.59
CA ASN A 218 -28.85 -6.11 0.52
C ASN A 218 -29.54 -6.02 1.88
N SER A 219 -28.83 -6.33 2.97
CA SER A 219 -29.31 -6.14 4.34
C SER A 219 -29.51 -4.66 4.68
N ASN A 220 -28.56 -3.79 4.28
CA ASN A 220 -28.69 -2.34 4.42
C ASN A 220 -29.83 -1.76 3.57
N LEU A 221 -29.94 -2.15 2.29
CA LEU A 221 -31.06 -1.78 1.41
C LEU A 221 -32.41 -2.27 1.94
N SER A 222 -32.46 -3.42 2.61
CA SER A 222 -33.68 -3.92 3.26
C SER A 222 -34.09 -3.04 4.44
N ARG A 223 -33.11 -2.51 5.20
CA ARG A 223 -33.34 -1.55 6.28
C ARG A 223 -33.77 -0.18 5.74
N GLU A 224 -33.08 0.36 4.74
CA GLU A 224 -33.47 1.61 4.08
C GLU A 224 -34.87 1.50 3.44
N LYS A 225 -35.19 0.36 2.82
CA LYS A 225 -36.54 0.08 2.30
C LYS A 225 -37.60 0.13 3.38
N LEU A 226 -37.32 -0.40 4.58
CA LEU A 226 -38.25 -0.33 5.72
C LEU A 226 -38.39 1.11 6.23
N GLU A 227 -37.30 1.87 6.31
CA GLU A 227 -37.32 3.29 6.67
C GLU A 227 -38.11 4.13 5.65
N LEU A 228 -37.94 3.88 4.34
CA LEU A 228 -38.75 4.48 3.26
C LEU A 228 -40.22 4.06 3.32
N GLN A 229 -40.52 2.82 3.67
CA GLN A 229 -41.90 2.31 3.80
C GLN A 229 -42.62 2.95 5.01
N ASN A 230 -41.88 3.26 6.08
CA ASN A 230 -42.38 4.06 7.20
C ASN A 230 -42.63 5.52 6.79
N HIS A 231 -41.70 6.15 6.07
CA HIS A 231 -41.91 7.51 5.52
C HIS A 231 -43.09 7.57 4.55
N TYR A 232 -43.24 6.57 3.67
CA TYR A 232 -44.39 6.48 2.77
C TYR A 232 -45.71 6.34 3.54
N SER A 233 -45.73 5.55 4.61
CA SER A 233 -46.91 5.39 5.47
C SER A 233 -47.27 6.71 6.19
N HIS A 234 -46.26 7.46 6.65
CA HIS A 234 -46.46 8.78 7.25
C HIS A 234 -46.99 9.80 6.23
N LEU A 235 -46.36 9.90 5.05
CA LEU A 235 -46.79 10.78 3.96
C LEU A 235 -48.20 10.45 3.47
N ASN A 236 -48.59 9.17 3.46
CA ASN A 236 -49.94 8.76 3.08
C ASN A 236 -50.98 9.11 4.17
N ALA A 237 -50.58 9.14 5.46
CA ALA A 237 -51.41 9.67 6.54
C ALA A 237 -51.56 11.20 6.45
N GLU A 238 -50.50 11.95 6.13
CA GLU A 238 -50.59 13.39 5.84
C GLU A 238 -51.46 13.66 4.61
N LYS A 239 -51.34 12.85 3.57
CA LYS A 239 -52.21 12.92 2.37
C LYS A 239 -53.68 12.73 2.73
N LEU A 240 -54.01 11.78 3.62
CA LEU A 240 -55.38 11.60 4.13
C LEU A 240 -55.85 12.83 4.92
N GLN A 241 -55.01 13.43 5.76
CA GLN A 241 -55.35 14.70 6.44
C GLN A 241 -55.55 15.87 5.47
N LEU A 242 -54.77 15.96 4.39
CA LEU A 242 -55.01 16.94 3.32
C LEU A 242 -56.29 16.62 2.53
N GLN A 243 -56.60 15.35 2.29
CA GLN A 243 -57.84 14.91 1.65
C GLN A 243 -59.05 15.34 2.50
N ASP A 244 -59.00 15.18 3.82
CA ASP A 244 -60.06 15.63 4.72
C ASP A 244 -60.19 17.16 4.77
N LYS A 245 -59.06 17.89 4.80
CA LYS A 245 -59.07 19.36 4.67
C LYS A 245 -59.67 19.81 3.34
N TYR A 246 -59.34 19.13 2.23
CA TYR A 246 -59.91 19.39 0.92
C TYR A 246 -61.42 19.09 0.90
N ASN A 247 -61.85 17.95 1.42
CA ASN A 247 -63.27 17.58 1.52
C ASN A 247 -64.07 18.59 2.37
N ASN A 248 -63.49 19.10 3.46
CA ASN A 248 -64.07 20.16 4.28
C ASN A 248 -64.20 21.47 3.48
N LEU A 249 -63.16 21.85 2.73
CA LEU A 249 -63.19 23.02 1.85
C LEU A 249 -64.23 22.88 0.71
N THR A 250 -64.38 21.69 0.13
CA THR A 250 -65.41 21.41 -0.87
C THR A 250 -66.82 21.57 -0.30
N ARG A 251 -67.06 21.14 0.95
CA ARG A 251 -68.36 21.37 1.63
C ARG A 251 -68.62 22.87 1.85
N ALA A 252 -67.64 23.62 2.33
CA ALA A 252 -67.76 25.07 2.49
C ALA A 252 -68.00 25.80 1.15
N MET A 253 -67.37 25.35 0.05
CA MET A 253 -67.65 25.87 -1.29
C MET A 253 -69.08 25.55 -1.77
N ALA A 254 -69.60 24.35 -1.47
CA ALA A 254 -70.96 23.97 -1.82
C ALA A 254 -72.02 24.74 -1.00
N GLU A 255 -71.72 25.06 0.26
CA GLU A 255 -72.53 25.95 1.11
C GLU A 255 -72.56 27.37 0.53
N LEU A 256 -71.40 27.96 0.22
CA LEU A 256 -71.31 29.27 -0.43
C LEU A 256 -72.01 29.32 -1.80
N GLN A 257 -71.96 28.23 -2.59
CA GLN A 257 -72.72 28.12 -3.84
C GLN A 257 -74.23 28.09 -3.61
N ARG A 258 -74.69 27.38 -2.57
CA ARG A 258 -76.10 27.33 -2.17
C ARG A 258 -76.60 28.69 -1.69
N ASP A 259 -75.79 29.42 -0.93
CA ASP A 259 -76.14 30.77 -0.47
C ASP A 259 -76.15 31.78 -1.62
N ASN A 260 -75.20 31.70 -2.55
CA ASN A 260 -75.19 32.51 -3.75
C ASN A 260 -76.40 32.20 -4.67
N TYR A 261 -76.81 30.93 -4.77
CA TYR A 261 -78.05 30.55 -5.46
C TYR A 261 -79.29 31.15 -4.78
N ASN A 262 -79.37 31.08 -3.44
CA ASN A 262 -80.46 31.67 -2.66
C ASN A 262 -80.54 33.19 -2.85
N LEU A 263 -79.41 33.90 -2.76
CA LEU A 263 -79.31 35.34 -3.00
C LEU A 263 -79.73 35.73 -4.42
N ASN A 264 -79.33 34.96 -5.44
CA ASN A 264 -79.77 35.20 -6.82
C ASN A 264 -81.28 34.96 -6.99
N ARG A 265 -81.84 33.93 -6.36
CA ARG A 265 -83.29 33.68 -6.34
C ARG A 265 -84.05 34.84 -5.67
N GLU A 266 -83.54 35.35 -4.56
CA GLU A 266 -84.11 36.50 -3.87
C GLU A 266 -84.03 37.78 -4.72
N ARG A 267 -82.88 38.02 -5.37
CA ARG A 267 -82.70 39.08 -6.37
C ARG A 267 -83.70 38.98 -7.53
N SER A 268 -83.92 37.80 -8.11
CA SER A 268 -84.95 37.59 -9.15
C SER A 268 -86.35 37.88 -8.61
N THR A 269 -86.63 37.51 -7.35
CA THR A 269 -87.93 37.76 -6.70
C THR A 269 -88.18 39.26 -6.49
N LEU A 270 -87.14 40.00 -6.06
CA LEU A 270 -87.16 41.46 -5.97
C LEU A 270 -87.31 42.12 -7.35
N GLN A 271 -86.67 41.59 -8.39
CA GLN A 271 -86.77 42.11 -9.76
C GLN A 271 -88.18 41.91 -10.34
N ILE A 272 -88.84 40.76 -10.07
CA ILE A 272 -90.25 40.54 -10.40
C ILE A 272 -91.14 41.55 -9.67
N ARG A 273 -90.88 41.81 -8.37
CA ARG A 273 -91.63 42.79 -7.57
C ARG A 273 -91.45 44.21 -8.11
N ASN A 274 -90.25 44.58 -8.52
CA ASN A 274 -89.95 45.87 -9.15
C ASN A 274 -90.66 46.02 -10.50
N ASN A 275 -90.62 44.99 -11.36
CA ASN A 275 -91.35 45.01 -12.64
C ASN A 275 -92.87 45.14 -12.44
N LYS A 276 -93.42 44.56 -11.36
CA LYS A 276 -94.83 44.76 -10.98
C LYS A 276 -95.09 46.22 -10.57
N LEU A 277 -94.24 46.81 -9.72
CA LEU A 277 -94.36 48.21 -9.31
C LEU A 277 -94.30 49.18 -10.51
N VAL A 278 -93.38 48.95 -11.45
CA VAL A 278 -93.31 49.73 -12.72
C VAL A 278 -94.60 49.58 -13.53
N LYS A 279 -95.15 48.37 -13.64
CA LYS A 279 -96.42 48.14 -14.36
C LYS A 279 -97.61 48.80 -13.66
N ASP A 280 -97.63 48.83 -12.34
CA ASP A 280 -98.67 49.50 -11.56
C ASP A 280 -98.52 51.04 -11.61
N GLN A 281 -97.28 51.57 -11.73
CA GLN A 281 -97.01 52.97 -12.04
C GLN A 281 -97.56 53.37 -13.44
N SER A 282 -97.29 52.59 -14.49
CA SER A 282 -97.81 52.90 -15.83
C SER A 282 -99.34 52.92 -15.90
N LYS A 283 -100.03 52.06 -15.14
CA LYS A 283 -101.49 52.12 -15.00
C LYS A 283 -101.97 53.38 -14.29
N LEU A 284 -101.21 53.87 -13.31
CA LEU A 284 -101.53 55.11 -12.60
C LEU A 284 -101.38 56.33 -13.52
N GLU A 285 -100.35 56.35 -14.37
CA GLU A 285 -100.15 57.35 -15.42
C GLU A 285 -101.26 57.29 -16.50
N GLU A 286 -101.71 56.09 -16.90
CA GLU A 286 -102.86 55.89 -17.79
C GLU A 286 -104.17 56.40 -17.13
N SER A 287 -104.38 56.09 -15.85
CA SER A 287 -105.54 56.59 -15.11
C SER A 287 -105.52 58.12 -14.97
N TYR A 288 -104.34 58.73 -14.77
CA TYR A 288 -104.18 60.18 -14.68
C TYR A 288 -104.40 60.88 -16.04
N THR A 289 -103.96 60.27 -17.14
CA THR A 289 -104.21 60.82 -18.49
C THR A 289 -105.67 60.69 -18.91
N ASN A 290 -106.36 59.60 -18.54
CA ASN A 290 -107.81 59.48 -18.76
C ASN A 290 -108.61 60.48 -17.91
N LEU A 291 -108.26 60.68 -16.63
CA LEU A 291 -108.90 61.69 -15.79
C LEU A 291 -108.78 63.12 -16.37
N ASN A 292 -107.66 63.42 -17.04
CA ASN A 292 -107.48 64.70 -17.76
C ASN A 292 -108.31 64.79 -19.05
N LYS A 293 -108.56 63.67 -19.76
CA LYS A 293 -109.52 63.65 -20.88
C LYS A 293 -110.95 63.89 -20.39
N ASP A 294 -111.35 63.26 -19.29
CA ASP A 294 -112.69 63.43 -18.71
C ASP A 294 -112.91 64.86 -18.25
N LYS A 295 -111.90 65.49 -17.63
CA LYS A 295 -111.89 66.93 -17.32
C LYS A 295 -112.11 67.80 -18.57
N PHE A 296 -111.48 67.46 -19.69
CA PHE A 296 -111.64 68.20 -20.95
C PHE A 296 -113.02 67.99 -21.58
N GLN A 297 -113.57 66.76 -21.54
CA GLN A 297 -114.94 66.46 -21.98
C GLN A 297 -115.99 67.20 -21.14
N LEU A 298 -115.77 67.30 -19.82
CA LEU A 298 -116.65 68.04 -18.92
C LEU A 298 -116.61 69.55 -19.20
N GLN A 299 -115.43 70.10 -19.50
CA GLN A 299 -115.30 71.50 -19.95
C GLN A 299 -116.06 71.76 -21.26
N ASN A 300 -115.89 70.90 -22.27
CA ASN A 300 -116.62 71.02 -23.53
C ASN A 300 -118.15 70.95 -23.33
N SER A 301 -118.61 70.08 -22.42
CA SER A 301 -120.03 69.94 -22.06
C SER A 301 -120.56 71.19 -21.36
N TYR A 302 -119.78 71.78 -20.46
CA TYR A 302 -120.10 73.05 -19.79
C TYR A 302 -120.22 74.20 -20.80
N ASP A 303 -119.26 74.32 -21.73
CA ASP A 303 -119.25 75.35 -22.76
C ASP A 303 -120.42 75.19 -23.76
N ALA A 304 -120.78 73.95 -24.11
CA ALA A 304 -121.96 73.65 -24.92
C ALA A 304 -123.27 74.05 -24.23
N LEU A 305 -123.44 73.66 -22.96
CA LEU A 305 -124.65 73.97 -22.17
C LEU A 305 -124.83 75.49 -21.99
N ASN A 306 -123.74 76.23 -21.79
CA ASN A 306 -123.76 77.69 -21.71
C ASN A 306 -124.22 78.32 -23.04
N LYS A 307 -123.78 77.76 -24.18
CA LYS A 307 -124.19 78.19 -25.52
C LYS A 307 -125.68 77.93 -25.79
N GLU A 308 -126.21 76.82 -25.29
CA GLU A 308 -127.62 76.45 -25.42
C GLU A 308 -128.53 77.33 -24.54
N ASN A 309 -128.08 77.68 -23.33
CA ASN A 309 -128.76 78.64 -22.45
C ASN A 309 -128.91 80.02 -23.12
N ILE A 310 -127.86 80.52 -23.80
CA ILE A 310 -127.93 81.77 -24.58
C ILE A 310 -128.98 81.68 -25.71
N GLN A 311 -129.12 80.53 -26.38
CA GLN A 311 -130.13 80.34 -27.42
C GLN A 311 -131.56 80.26 -26.85
N LEU A 312 -131.75 79.64 -25.67
CA LEU A 312 -133.03 79.62 -24.97
C LEU A 312 -133.49 81.02 -24.56
N GLN A 313 -132.58 81.86 -24.06
CA GLN A 313 -132.88 83.28 -23.76
C GLN A 313 -133.29 84.07 -25.01
N ALA A 314 -132.69 83.78 -26.18
CA ALA A 314 -133.09 84.39 -27.46
C ALA A 314 -134.47 83.90 -27.96
N ARG A 315 -134.82 82.62 -27.76
CA ARG A 315 -136.15 82.09 -28.09
C ARG A 315 -137.24 82.67 -27.19
N TYR A 316 -136.98 82.83 -25.89
CA TYR A 316 -137.93 83.43 -24.94
C TYR A 316 -138.36 84.85 -25.38
N LYS A 317 -137.41 85.68 -25.86
CA LYS A 317 -137.68 87.02 -26.42
C LYS A 317 -138.55 87.03 -27.69
N ASN A 318 -138.53 85.96 -28.50
CA ASN A 318 -139.32 85.88 -29.74
C ASN A 318 -140.74 85.34 -29.50
N LEU A 319 -140.94 84.45 -28.53
CA LEU A 319 -142.29 83.98 -28.18
C LEU A 319 -143.19 85.11 -27.63
N THR A 320 -142.62 86.13 -26.99
CA THR A 320 -143.36 87.33 -26.52
C THR A 320 -143.90 88.20 -27.66
N LYS A 321 -143.48 87.96 -28.92
CA LYS A 321 -143.89 88.73 -30.10
C LYS A 321 -144.98 88.07 -30.94
N TYR A 322 -145.13 86.74 -30.83
CA TYR A 322 -146.10 85.96 -31.60
C TYR A 322 -147.47 85.81 -30.92
N SER A 323 -147.58 86.08 -29.61
CA SER A 323 -148.84 86.00 -28.85
C SER A 323 -149.86 87.10 -29.14
N ALA A 324 -149.53 88.10 -29.98
CA ALA A 324 -150.32 89.32 -30.15
C ALA A 324 -151.04 89.50 -31.50
N ARG A 325 -150.90 88.56 -32.46
CA ARG A 325 -151.51 88.69 -33.82
C ARG A 325 -152.14 87.43 -34.41
N LEU A 326 -152.25 86.33 -33.66
CA LEU A 326 -153.16 85.22 -33.98
C LEU A 326 -154.60 85.50 -33.46
N GLN A 327 -155.02 86.76 -33.61
CA GLN A 327 -156.30 87.30 -33.14
C GLN A 327 -157.03 87.84 -34.37
N THR A 328 -158.27 87.41 -34.61
CA THR A 328 -159.01 87.61 -35.89
C THR A 328 -158.30 86.86 -37.03
N GLY A 329 -158.64 85.61 -37.38
CA GLY A 329 -159.96 84.98 -37.24
C GLY A 329 -160.92 85.58 -38.25
N CYS A 330 -161.60 84.74 -39.05
CA CYS A 330 -162.47 85.14 -40.16
C CYS A 330 -161.70 85.84 -41.32
N SER A 331 -162.04 85.63 -42.59
CA SER A 331 -163.01 84.72 -43.20
C SER A 331 -162.51 84.47 -44.64
N ASN A 332 -162.48 83.22 -45.09
CA ASN A 332 -163.52 82.62 -45.94
C ASN A 332 -163.76 83.34 -47.27
N LEU A 333 -163.84 82.53 -48.34
CA LEU A 333 -164.42 82.86 -49.65
C LEU A 333 -163.53 83.81 -50.50
N ASN A 334 -163.50 83.74 -51.83
CA ASN A 334 -164.27 82.97 -52.81
C ASN A 334 -163.27 82.44 -53.86
N LYS A 335 -163.40 81.27 -54.52
CA LYS A 335 -164.60 80.65 -55.11
C LYS A 335 -165.30 81.60 -56.08
N ASP A 336 -164.66 81.89 -57.20
CA ASP A 336 -165.28 82.26 -58.48
C ASP A 336 -164.16 82.32 -59.54
N LYS A 337 -164.30 81.65 -60.69
CA LYS A 337 -165.15 82.13 -61.78
C LYS A 337 -164.66 83.53 -62.19
N THR A 338 -163.45 83.51 -62.73
CA THR A 338 -163.22 83.77 -64.16
C THR A 338 -163.12 85.27 -64.42
N VAL A 339 -162.07 85.71 -65.11
CA VAL A 339 -162.14 85.75 -66.58
C VAL A 339 -163.47 86.42 -66.96
N LEU A 340 -163.43 87.74 -67.00
CA LEU A 340 -163.69 88.65 -68.13
C LEU A 340 -163.48 90.07 -67.53
N GLN A 341 -162.50 90.93 -67.87
CA GLN A 341 -161.77 91.10 -69.12
C GLN A 341 -160.48 91.96 -68.92
N THR A 342 -159.71 92.17 -69.99
CA THR A 342 -159.31 93.48 -70.61
C THR A 342 -157.86 93.41 -71.12
N ASP A 343 -157.51 92.59 -72.12
CA ASP A 343 -158.32 92.11 -73.27
C ASP A 343 -158.03 90.66 -73.74
N HIS A 344 -158.76 89.65 -73.25
CA HIS A 344 -158.93 88.35 -73.92
C HIS A 344 -160.37 87.79 -73.90
N ASP A 345 -161.10 87.92 -72.79
CA ASP A 345 -162.44 87.38 -72.60
C ASP A 345 -163.46 88.49 -72.30
N ASN A 346 -164.33 88.90 -73.26
CA ASN A 346 -165.64 89.57 -73.03
C ASN A 346 -166.35 89.82 -74.38
N VAL A 347 -167.48 90.52 -74.49
CA VAL A 347 -168.40 91.22 -73.57
C VAL A 347 -169.62 90.35 -73.22
N THR A 348 -169.69 89.20 -73.85
CA THR A 348 -170.93 88.83 -74.55
C THR A 348 -171.79 87.86 -73.77
N ARG A 349 -171.92 88.11 -72.46
CA ARG A 349 -172.89 87.46 -71.57
C ARG A 349 -174.30 87.84 -71.98
N GLU A 350 -174.84 87.12 -72.96
CA GLU A 350 -176.26 86.93 -73.24
C GLU A 350 -177.19 88.04 -72.73
N LYS A 351 -177.10 89.21 -73.37
CA LYS A 351 -178.30 90.05 -73.59
C LYS A 351 -179.25 89.42 -74.63
N ALA A 352 -179.19 88.09 -74.76
CA ALA A 352 -180.05 87.19 -75.51
C ALA A 352 -181.39 86.99 -74.76
N GLN A 353 -182.07 88.10 -74.45
CA GLN A 353 -183.37 88.08 -73.75
C GLN A 353 -184.41 89.05 -74.33
N LEU A 354 -184.22 89.55 -75.56
CA LEU A 354 -185.19 90.45 -76.22
C LEU A 354 -185.67 90.04 -77.62
N GLN A 355 -184.97 89.18 -78.36
CA GLN A 355 -185.39 88.82 -79.71
C GLN A 355 -186.53 87.77 -79.75
N ASP A 356 -186.70 86.98 -78.70
CA ASP A 356 -187.64 85.84 -78.65
C ASP A 356 -189.11 86.22 -78.91
N LYS A 357 -189.51 87.48 -78.66
CA LYS A 357 -190.91 87.90 -78.81
C LYS A 357 -191.36 88.14 -80.26
N TYR A 358 -190.45 88.30 -81.23
CA TYR A 358 -190.83 88.49 -82.64
C TYR A 358 -191.30 87.19 -83.32
N ASN A 359 -190.80 86.03 -82.85
CA ASN A 359 -190.95 84.75 -83.54
C ASN A 359 -192.38 84.15 -83.56
N ASN A 360 -193.32 84.70 -82.78
CA ASN A 360 -194.67 84.13 -82.68
C ASN A 360 -195.57 84.43 -83.89
N LEU A 361 -195.43 85.59 -84.57
CA LEU A 361 -196.28 85.95 -85.72
C LEU A 361 -195.99 85.12 -86.98
N SER A 362 -194.84 84.44 -87.06
CA SER A 362 -194.47 83.67 -88.26
C SER A 362 -195.18 82.31 -88.37
N ARG A 363 -195.86 81.82 -87.32
CA ARG A 363 -196.39 80.44 -87.29
C ARG A 363 -197.69 80.24 -88.08
N GLU A 364 -198.50 81.28 -88.26
CA GLU A 364 -199.79 81.16 -88.96
C GLU A 364 -199.66 80.92 -90.47
N LYS A 365 -198.49 81.19 -91.08
CA LYS A 365 -198.28 80.99 -92.53
C LYS A 365 -197.90 79.55 -92.91
N SER A 366 -197.18 78.83 -92.04
CA SER A 366 -196.59 77.51 -92.38
C SER A 366 -197.58 76.34 -92.45
N GLN A 367 -198.81 76.51 -91.95
CA GLN A 367 -199.81 75.44 -91.96
C GLN A 367 -200.35 75.14 -93.38
N LEU A 368 -200.32 76.12 -94.29
CA LEU A 368 -200.83 75.97 -95.65
C LEU A 368 -199.90 75.12 -96.54
N ASP A 369 -198.58 75.21 -96.35
CA ASP A 369 -197.58 74.45 -97.12
C ASP A 369 -197.62 72.93 -96.85
N SER A 370 -198.11 72.52 -95.68
CA SER A 370 -198.08 71.11 -95.26
C SER A 370 -198.96 70.20 -96.13
N SER A 371 -200.09 70.72 -96.64
CA SER A 371 -201.05 69.91 -97.39
C SER A 371 -200.60 69.56 -98.81
N TYR A 372 -199.68 70.33 -99.41
CA TYR A 372 -199.17 70.08 -100.76
C TYR A 372 -198.13 68.94 -100.78
N ASN A 373 -197.35 68.80 -99.70
CA ASN A 373 -196.23 67.84 -99.63
C ASN A 373 -196.67 66.36 -99.54
N ASN A 374 -197.89 66.08 -99.09
CA ASN A 374 -198.39 64.70 -98.99
C ASN A 374 -198.55 64.02 -100.36
N LEU A 375 -199.08 64.71 -101.39
CA LEU A 375 -199.22 64.11 -102.74
C LEU A 375 -197.87 63.77 -103.39
N THR A 376 -196.80 64.50 -103.05
CA THR A 376 -195.45 64.22 -103.55
C THR A 376 -194.88 62.91 -102.96
N SER A 377 -195.33 62.52 -101.76
CA SER A 377 -194.78 61.38 -101.01
C SER A 377 -195.23 60.04 -101.58
N GLU A 378 -196.49 59.90 -102.01
CA GLU A 378 -197.02 58.63 -102.56
C GLU A 378 -196.29 58.21 -103.86
N LYS A 379 -195.89 59.17 -104.70
CA LYS A 379 -195.13 58.89 -105.93
C LYS A 379 -193.77 58.25 -105.67
N SER A 380 -193.13 58.58 -104.55
CA SER A 380 -191.80 58.06 -104.18
C SER A 380 -191.83 56.55 -103.86
N VAL A 381 -192.91 56.09 -103.19
CA VAL A 381 -193.04 54.70 -102.70
C VAL A 381 -193.06 53.69 -103.85
N LEU A 382 -193.68 54.02 -104.99
CA LEU A 382 -193.75 53.13 -106.14
C LEU A 382 -192.37 52.88 -106.77
N GLN A 383 -191.51 53.90 -106.80
CA GLN A 383 -190.18 53.81 -107.40
C GLN A 383 -189.21 52.96 -106.57
N GLY A 384 -189.41 52.88 -105.24
CA GLY A 384 -188.64 51.98 -104.38
C GLY A 384 -188.85 50.49 -104.67
N ARG A 385 -190.08 50.09 -105.05
CA ARG A 385 -190.40 48.67 -105.31
C ARG A 385 -189.70 48.09 -106.53
N TYR A 386 -189.46 48.91 -107.57
CA TYR A 386 -188.77 48.48 -108.79
C TYR A 386 -187.30 48.11 -108.53
N ASN A 387 -186.61 48.86 -107.66
CA ASN A 387 -185.17 48.68 -107.44
C ASN A 387 -184.83 47.36 -106.74
N ASN A 388 -185.64 46.89 -105.78
CA ASN A 388 -185.37 45.66 -105.03
C ASN A 388 -185.28 44.41 -105.92
N LEU A 389 -186.15 44.30 -106.93
CA LEU A 389 -186.17 43.18 -107.88
C LEU A 389 -184.89 43.12 -108.73
N TYR A 390 -184.22 44.25 -108.97
CA TYR A 390 -182.96 44.29 -109.71
C TYR A 390 -181.78 43.80 -108.85
N THR A 391 -181.79 44.12 -107.55
CA THR A 391 -180.76 43.66 -106.59
C THR A 391 -180.76 42.15 -106.42
N GLU A 392 -181.93 41.53 -106.35
CA GLU A 392 -182.08 40.09 -106.07
C GLU A 392 -181.43 39.21 -107.17
N LYS A 393 -181.54 39.63 -108.44
CA LYS A 393 -180.87 38.97 -109.59
C LYS A 393 -179.34 39.00 -109.48
N SER A 394 -178.77 40.07 -108.92
CA SER A 394 -177.31 40.22 -108.80
C SER A 394 -176.69 39.21 -107.82
N ASN A 395 -177.40 38.94 -106.71
CA ASN A 395 -176.93 38.05 -105.64
C ASN A 395 -176.77 36.59 -106.09
N LEU A 396 -177.68 36.10 -106.95
CA LEU A 396 -177.60 34.73 -107.48
C LEU A 396 -176.33 34.50 -108.33
N GLN A 397 -175.93 35.49 -109.12
CA GLN A 397 -174.74 35.41 -109.98
C GLN A 397 -173.45 35.31 -109.16
N ALA A 398 -173.38 35.99 -108.01
CA ALA A 398 -172.24 35.91 -107.09
C ALA A 398 -172.10 34.50 -106.47
N SER A 399 -173.23 33.88 -106.10
CA SER A 399 -173.23 32.54 -105.49
C SER A 399 -172.68 31.46 -106.43
N TYR A 400 -172.99 31.52 -107.72
CA TYR A 400 -172.48 30.58 -108.73
C TYR A 400 -170.94 30.64 -108.87
N ASN A 401 -170.36 31.84 -108.81
CA ASN A 401 -168.92 32.04 -108.99
C ASN A 401 -168.10 31.46 -107.83
N ASN A 402 -168.59 31.53 -106.58
CA ASN A 402 -167.90 30.97 -105.41
C ASN A 402 -167.74 29.45 -105.50
N LEU A 403 -168.75 28.72 -105.98
CA LEU A 403 -168.73 27.26 -106.02
C LEU A 403 -167.64 26.70 -106.96
N ASN A 404 -167.34 27.40 -108.05
CA ASN A 404 -166.23 27.04 -108.96
C ASN A 404 -164.85 27.32 -108.35
N LEU A 405 -164.73 28.26 -107.41
CA LEU A 405 -163.50 28.55 -106.70
C LEU A 405 -163.14 27.41 -105.73
N GLU A 406 -164.10 26.91 -104.95
CA GLU A 406 -163.91 25.78 -104.03
C GLU A 406 -163.44 24.50 -104.75
N LYS A 407 -164.03 24.18 -105.90
CA LYS A 407 -163.62 23.04 -106.73
C LYS A 407 -162.15 23.12 -107.13
N SER A 408 -161.67 24.32 -107.48
CA SER A 408 -160.28 24.56 -107.88
C SER A 408 -159.31 24.40 -106.71
N GLN A 409 -159.69 24.85 -105.51
CA GLN A 409 -158.90 24.69 -104.29
C GLN A 409 -158.73 23.22 -103.86
N LEU A 410 -159.76 22.39 -104.05
CA LEU A 410 -159.71 20.98 -103.68
C LEU A 410 -158.73 20.18 -104.56
N GLN A 411 -158.66 20.49 -105.85
CA GLN A 411 -157.69 19.89 -106.77
C GLN A 411 -156.24 20.20 -106.37
N THR A 412 -155.96 21.41 -105.88
CA THR A 412 -154.63 21.79 -105.38
C THR A 412 -154.24 20.98 -104.15
N ARG A 413 -155.16 20.75 -103.20
CA ARG A 413 -154.89 19.93 -102.00
C ARG A 413 -154.52 18.49 -102.34
N TYR A 414 -155.17 17.88 -103.33
CA TYR A 414 -154.87 16.51 -103.77
C TYR A 414 -153.41 16.37 -104.25
N ASN A 415 -152.95 17.30 -105.09
CA ASN A 415 -151.59 17.26 -105.64
C ASN A 415 -150.51 17.43 -104.55
N ASN A 416 -150.76 18.27 -103.55
CA ASN A 416 -149.82 18.47 -102.43
C ASN A 416 -149.62 17.19 -101.62
N LEU A 417 -150.71 16.45 -101.32
CA LEU A 417 -150.66 15.20 -100.55
C LEU A 417 -149.81 14.10 -101.23
N VAL A 418 -149.80 14.06 -102.56
CA VAL A 418 -148.97 13.14 -103.35
C VAL A 418 -147.48 13.50 -103.21
N SER A 419 -147.15 14.79 -103.19
CA SER A 419 -145.78 15.28 -102.98
C SER A 419 -145.25 14.93 -101.58
N GLU A 420 -146.05 15.16 -100.54
CA GLU A 420 -145.71 14.82 -99.15
C GLU A 420 -145.41 13.32 -98.97
N LYS A 421 -146.20 12.45 -99.62
CA LYS A 421 -145.97 11.01 -99.60
C LYS A 421 -144.59 10.63 -100.16
N SER A 422 -144.13 11.28 -101.23
CA SER A 422 -142.80 11.03 -101.81
C SER A 422 -141.69 11.44 -100.83
N GLN A 423 -141.82 12.60 -100.18
CA GLN A 423 -140.83 13.11 -99.23
C GLN A 423 -140.66 12.21 -97.99
N LEU A 424 -141.74 11.57 -97.51
CA LEU A 424 -141.64 10.58 -96.42
C LEU A 424 -140.84 9.33 -96.85
N GLN A 425 -140.99 8.88 -98.08
CA GLN A 425 -140.28 7.70 -98.59
C GLN A 425 -138.77 7.92 -98.64
N ASP A 426 -138.33 9.11 -99.06
CA ASP A 426 -136.91 9.47 -99.08
C ASP A 426 -136.32 9.59 -97.67
N ARG A 427 -137.08 10.16 -96.72
CA ARG A 427 -136.67 10.21 -95.29
C ARG A 427 -136.48 8.81 -94.70
N PHE A 428 -137.37 7.87 -95.00
CA PHE A 428 -137.25 6.48 -94.54
C PHE A 428 -135.97 5.82 -95.09
N ASN A 429 -135.68 6.02 -96.37
CA ASN A 429 -134.49 5.50 -97.02
C ASN A 429 -133.19 6.09 -96.44
N SER A 430 -133.17 7.37 -96.04
CA SER A 430 -132.04 7.98 -95.34
C SER A 430 -131.80 7.34 -93.98
N MET A 431 -132.85 7.21 -93.17
CA MET A 431 -132.76 6.68 -91.79
C MET A 431 -132.18 5.26 -91.73
N ASN A 432 -132.45 4.43 -92.74
CA ASN A 432 -131.89 3.08 -92.84
C ASN A 432 -130.37 3.08 -93.17
N ARG A 433 -129.87 4.10 -93.88
CA ARG A 433 -128.42 4.28 -94.09
C ARG A 433 -127.73 4.69 -92.79
N ASP A 434 -128.32 5.64 -92.06
CA ASP A 434 -127.79 6.12 -90.78
C ASP A 434 -127.68 4.98 -89.74
N LYS A 435 -128.70 4.12 -89.67
CA LYS A 435 -128.69 2.89 -88.85
C LYS A 435 -127.51 1.97 -89.19
N SER A 436 -127.20 1.82 -90.49
CA SER A 436 -126.11 0.96 -90.96
C SER A 436 -124.73 1.54 -90.63
N GLN A 437 -124.59 2.87 -90.67
CA GLN A 437 -123.38 3.57 -90.23
C GLN A 437 -123.18 3.45 -88.70
N LEU A 438 -124.25 3.58 -87.91
CA LEU A 438 -124.19 3.41 -86.45
C LEU A 438 -123.69 2.01 -86.04
N GLN A 439 -124.16 0.96 -86.73
CA GLN A 439 -123.72 -0.42 -86.48
C GLN A 439 -122.21 -0.60 -86.75
N THR A 440 -121.68 0.07 -87.77
CA THR A 440 -120.24 0.04 -88.08
C THR A 440 -119.43 0.72 -86.98
N SER A 441 -119.87 1.90 -86.51
CA SER A 441 -119.24 2.62 -85.39
C SER A 441 -119.25 1.81 -84.09
N TYR A 442 -120.34 1.10 -83.79
CA TYR A 442 -120.42 0.21 -82.62
C TYR A 442 -119.35 -0.91 -82.66
N ASN A 443 -119.20 -1.58 -83.81
CA ASN A 443 -118.22 -2.65 -83.98
C ASN A 443 -116.76 -2.12 -83.84
N ASN A 444 -116.49 -0.92 -84.36
CA ASN A 444 -115.18 -0.27 -84.22
C ASN A 444 -114.86 0.06 -82.75
N ILE A 445 -115.83 0.62 -82.00
CA ILE A 445 -115.67 0.92 -80.56
C ILE A 445 -115.43 -0.36 -79.75
N SER A 446 -116.13 -1.46 -80.07
CA SER A 446 -115.90 -2.76 -79.42
C SER A 446 -114.48 -3.29 -79.68
N THR A 447 -113.91 -3.02 -80.86
CA THR A 447 -112.55 -3.43 -81.22
C THR A 447 -111.50 -2.61 -80.47
N GLU A 448 -111.67 -1.28 -80.36
CA GLU A 448 -110.78 -0.42 -79.58
C GLU A 448 -110.84 -0.73 -78.07
N LYS A 449 -112.01 -1.10 -77.54
CA LYS A 449 -112.14 -1.57 -76.15
C LYS A 449 -111.25 -2.79 -75.87
N SER A 450 -111.15 -3.74 -76.79
CA SER A 450 -110.27 -4.90 -76.65
C SER A 450 -108.80 -4.49 -76.61
N LYS A 451 -108.35 -3.65 -77.55
CA LYS A 451 -106.96 -3.15 -77.59
C LYS A 451 -106.59 -2.38 -76.31
N LEU A 452 -107.54 -1.64 -75.73
CA LEU A 452 -107.34 -0.90 -74.48
C LEU A 452 -107.19 -1.85 -73.28
N GLN A 453 -107.95 -2.95 -73.25
CA GLN A 453 -107.81 -4.01 -72.24
C GLN A 453 -106.43 -4.68 -72.32
N ASP A 454 -105.94 -4.98 -73.52
CA ASP A 454 -104.60 -5.55 -73.71
C ASP A 454 -103.49 -4.59 -73.25
N ARG A 455 -103.64 -3.29 -73.53
CA ARG A 455 -102.73 -2.25 -73.00
C ARG A 455 -102.77 -2.18 -71.47
N TYR A 456 -103.95 -2.22 -70.86
CA TYR A 456 -104.11 -2.22 -69.40
C TYR A 456 -103.42 -3.41 -68.74
N ASN A 457 -103.58 -4.61 -69.30
CA ASN A 457 -102.92 -5.83 -68.82
C ASN A 457 -101.38 -5.73 -68.94
N ASN A 458 -100.86 -5.19 -70.05
CA ASN A 458 -99.43 -4.98 -70.23
C ASN A 458 -98.84 -3.94 -69.25
N LEU A 459 -99.51 -2.80 -69.07
CA LEU A 459 -99.12 -1.78 -68.09
C LEU A 459 -99.12 -2.34 -66.65
N THR A 460 -100.07 -3.22 -66.32
CA THR A 460 -100.12 -3.90 -65.02
C THR A 460 -98.90 -4.80 -64.81
N ASN A 461 -98.51 -5.56 -65.83
CA ASN A 461 -97.32 -6.42 -65.81
C ASN A 461 -95.99 -5.62 -65.80
N GLU A 462 -95.93 -4.46 -66.46
CA GLU A 462 -94.78 -3.57 -66.35
C GLU A 462 -94.66 -2.97 -64.95
N ASN A 463 -95.77 -2.55 -64.35
CA ASN A 463 -95.80 -2.00 -63.01
C ASN A 463 -95.36 -3.02 -61.94
N SER A 464 -95.71 -4.31 -62.10
CA SER A 464 -95.21 -5.36 -61.19
C SER A 464 -93.69 -5.55 -61.31
N LYS A 465 -93.13 -5.56 -62.52
CA LYS A 465 -91.67 -5.62 -62.75
C LYS A 465 -90.94 -4.38 -62.20
N LEU A 466 -91.59 -3.21 -62.25
CA LEU A 466 -91.06 -1.98 -61.67
C LEU A 466 -91.04 -2.06 -60.13
N GLN A 467 -92.08 -2.65 -59.52
CA GLN A 467 -92.15 -2.90 -58.08
C GLN A 467 -91.05 -3.87 -57.62
N ASP A 468 -90.78 -4.95 -58.36
CA ASP A 468 -89.68 -5.88 -58.06
C ASP A 468 -88.31 -5.21 -58.16
N SER A 469 -88.13 -4.36 -59.18
CA SER A 469 -86.92 -3.55 -59.35
C SER A 469 -86.74 -2.54 -58.21
N TYR A 470 -87.83 -1.91 -57.75
CA TYR A 470 -87.83 -1.00 -56.60
C TYR A 470 -87.45 -1.74 -55.30
N ASN A 471 -88.04 -2.90 -55.04
CA ASN A 471 -87.74 -3.73 -53.87
C ASN A 471 -86.26 -4.18 -53.88
N THR A 472 -85.73 -4.56 -55.05
CA THR A 472 -84.33 -4.93 -55.24
C THR A 472 -83.39 -3.74 -54.99
N LEU A 473 -83.70 -2.56 -55.54
CA LEU A 473 -82.92 -1.34 -55.33
C LEU A 473 -82.91 -0.90 -53.86
N ASN A 474 -84.04 -1.03 -53.16
CA ASN A 474 -84.14 -0.68 -51.75
C ASN A 474 -83.35 -1.68 -50.86
N SER A 475 -83.29 -2.95 -51.26
CA SER A 475 -82.44 -3.97 -50.62
C SER A 475 -80.94 -3.67 -50.82
N ALA A 476 -80.53 -3.31 -52.04
CA ALA A 476 -79.16 -2.89 -52.34
C ALA A 476 -78.77 -1.60 -51.59
N LYS A 477 -79.72 -0.67 -51.40
CA LYS A 477 -79.53 0.55 -50.58
C LYS A 477 -79.26 0.21 -49.10
N MET A 478 -79.98 -0.75 -48.52
CA MET A 478 -79.71 -1.21 -47.15
C MET A 478 -78.32 -1.85 -47.04
N GLN A 479 -77.93 -2.71 -47.98
CA GLN A 479 -76.57 -3.30 -48.01
C GLN A 479 -75.47 -2.24 -48.16
N MET A 480 -75.70 -1.16 -48.90
CA MET A 480 -74.78 -0.02 -48.96
C MET A 480 -74.70 0.75 -47.64
N GLN A 481 -75.81 0.87 -46.91
CA GLN A 481 -75.84 1.53 -45.60
C GLN A 481 -75.04 0.73 -44.56
N ASP A 482 -75.27 -0.59 -44.47
CA ASP A 482 -74.52 -1.48 -43.56
C ASP A 482 -73.01 -1.38 -43.83
N ARG A 483 -72.63 -1.42 -45.11
CA ARG A 483 -71.24 -1.32 -45.55
C ARG A 483 -70.61 0.06 -45.30
N TYR A 484 -71.40 1.13 -45.32
CA TYR A 484 -70.97 2.47 -44.91
C TYR A 484 -70.69 2.54 -43.40
N ASP A 485 -71.56 1.95 -42.58
CA ASP A 485 -71.38 1.95 -41.12
C ASP A 485 -70.25 1.01 -40.66
N ASP A 486 -69.96 -0.06 -41.41
CA ASP A 486 -68.75 -0.87 -41.24
C ASP A 486 -67.46 -0.11 -41.61
N LEU A 487 -67.41 0.55 -42.77
CA LEU A 487 -66.28 1.41 -43.16
C LEU A 487 -66.04 2.53 -42.13
N LYS A 488 -67.10 3.07 -41.54
CA LYS A 488 -67.05 4.08 -40.48
C LYS A 488 -66.49 3.52 -39.17
N ARG A 489 -66.81 2.27 -38.81
CA ARG A 489 -66.16 1.53 -37.71
C ARG A 489 -64.68 1.29 -37.98
N GLU A 490 -64.32 0.78 -39.15
CA GLU A 490 -62.91 0.57 -39.55
C GLU A 490 -62.11 1.88 -39.51
N ASN A 491 -62.65 2.97 -40.06
CA ASN A 491 -61.98 4.27 -40.03
C ASN A 491 -61.78 4.78 -38.58
N SER A 492 -62.73 4.54 -37.69
CA SER A 492 -62.60 4.88 -36.26
C SER A 492 -61.51 4.04 -35.57
N GLN A 493 -61.39 2.75 -35.91
CA GLN A 493 -60.31 1.88 -35.42
C GLN A 493 -58.94 2.28 -35.99
N LEU A 494 -58.87 2.66 -37.26
CA LEU A 494 -57.66 3.19 -37.90
C LEU A 494 -57.22 4.52 -37.26
N GLN A 495 -58.17 5.41 -36.96
CA GLN A 495 -57.89 6.66 -36.23
C GLN A 495 -57.31 6.38 -34.84
N SER A 496 -57.85 5.39 -34.11
CA SER A 496 -57.29 4.96 -32.83
C SER A 496 -55.88 4.37 -32.97
N LYS A 497 -55.65 3.48 -33.95
CA LYS A 497 -54.32 2.93 -34.26
C LYS A 497 -53.31 4.03 -34.62
N TYR A 498 -53.72 5.02 -35.42
CA TYR A 498 -52.90 6.18 -35.79
C TYR A 498 -52.51 7.02 -34.57
N ASN A 499 -53.48 7.32 -33.69
CA ASN A 499 -53.22 8.06 -32.45
C ASN A 499 -52.26 7.30 -31.52
N ASN A 500 -52.41 5.98 -31.40
CA ASN A 500 -51.48 5.13 -30.63
C ASN A 500 -50.08 5.13 -31.25
N LEU A 501 -49.94 4.95 -32.56
CA LEU A 501 -48.65 5.03 -33.26
C LEU A 501 -47.96 6.39 -33.06
N ASN A 502 -48.74 7.47 -33.02
CA ASN A 502 -48.20 8.82 -32.79
C ASN A 502 -47.79 9.03 -31.32
N SER A 503 -48.51 8.41 -30.36
CA SER A 503 -48.09 8.33 -28.96
C SER A 503 -46.78 7.55 -28.80
N ASP A 504 -46.67 6.38 -29.43
CA ASP A 504 -45.47 5.55 -29.44
C ASP A 504 -44.29 6.31 -30.06
N LYS A 505 -44.51 7.04 -31.15
CA LYS A 505 -43.52 7.94 -31.77
C LYS A 505 -43.06 9.03 -30.80
N SER A 506 -43.97 9.68 -30.07
CA SER A 506 -43.61 10.66 -29.04
C SER A 506 -42.82 10.03 -27.89
N GLN A 507 -43.20 8.84 -27.41
CA GLN A 507 -42.44 8.11 -26.39
C GLN A 507 -41.05 7.72 -26.88
N LEU A 508 -40.91 7.29 -28.15
CA LEU A 508 -39.64 6.95 -28.76
C LEU A 508 -38.74 8.18 -28.93
N GLN A 509 -39.31 9.33 -29.30
CA GLN A 509 -38.61 10.62 -29.33
C GLN A 509 -38.13 11.04 -27.93
N THR A 510 -38.94 10.85 -26.89
CA THR A 510 -38.53 11.10 -25.49
C THR A 510 -37.38 10.17 -25.08
N LYS A 511 -37.47 8.87 -25.39
CA LYS A 511 -36.38 7.91 -25.15
C LYS A 511 -35.09 8.29 -25.90
N TYR A 512 -35.19 8.71 -27.16
CA TYR A 512 -34.07 9.19 -27.96
C TYR A 512 -33.41 10.43 -27.32
N ASN A 513 -34.21 11.44 -26.95
CA ASN A 513 -33.70 12.65 -26.29
C ASN A 513 -33.02 12.34 -24.95
N ASN A 514 -33.56 11.41 -24.16
CA ASN A 514 -32.94 10.95 -22.92
C ASN A 514 -31.61 10.25 -23.19
N LEU A 515 -31.52 9.40 -24.21
CA LEU A 515 -30.28 8.70 -24.61
C LEU A 515 -29.20 9.69 -25.08
N VAL A 516 -29.60 10.76 -25.78
CA VAL A 516 -28.69 11.87 -26.16
C VAL A 516 -28.20 12.62 -24.91
N SER A 517 -29.07 12.86 -23.92
CA SER A 517 -28.67 13.46 -22.64
C SER A 517 -27.69 12.58 -21.85
N GLU A 518 -27.94 11.26 -21.78
CA GLU A 518 -27.01 10.33 -21.15
C GLU A 518 -25.67 10.25 -21.87
N LYS A 519 -25.67 10.23 -23.22
CA LYS A 519 -24.44 10.30 -24.02
C LYS A 519 -23.63 11.56 -23.69
N SER A 520 -24.28 12.72 -23.53
CA SER A 520 -23.59 13.97 -23.15
C SER A 520 -23.00 13.90 -21.75
N LYS A 521 -23.73 13.34 -20.77
CA LYS A 521 -23.22 13.13 -19.39
C LYS A 521 -22.06 12.13 -19.34
N LEU A 522 -22.10 11.12 -20.20
CA LEU A 522 -21.04 10.11 -20.32
C LEU A 522 -19.77 10.71 -20.96
N GLN A 523 -19.93 11.59 -21.95
CA GLN A 523 -18.83 12.37 -22.53
C GLN A 523 -18.17 13.27 -21.47
N GLU A 524 -18.97 14.01 -20.70
CA GLU A 524 -18.46 14.88 -19.62
C GLU A 524 -17.72 14.07 -18.53
N ARG A 525 -18.22 12.87 -18.18
CA ARG A 525 -17.49 11.93 -17.32
C ARG A 525 -16.17 11.48 -17.94
N TYR A 526 -16.14 11.16 -19.23
CA TYR A 526 -14.93 10.73 -19.94
C TYR A 526 -13.87 11.84 -19.98
N ASP A 527 -14.28 13.09 -20.21
CA ASP A 527 -13.38 14.24 -20.25
C ASP A 527 -12.81 14.56 -18.86
N ASN A 528 -13.63 14.43 -17.80
CA ASN A 528 -13.15 14.53 -16.41
C ASN A 528 -12.20 13.38 -16.03
N LEU A 529 -12.48 12.14 -16.45
CA LEU A 529 -11.60 11.00 -16.20
C LEU A 529 -10.23 11.17 -16.89
N ASN A 530 -10.20 11.81 -18.07
CA ASN A 530 -8.95 12.18 -18.74
C ASN A 530 -8.19 13.30 -18.02
N LYS A 531 -8.89 14.29 -17.42
CA LYS A 531 -8.24 15.28 -16.53
C LYS A 531 -7.63 14.61 -15.29
N GLU A 532 -8.36 13.72 -14.62
CA GLU A 532 -7.82 12.94 -13.49
C GLU A 532 -6.61 12.10 -13.90
N LYS A 533 -6.65 11.47 -15.09
CA LYS A 533 -5.52 10.73 -15.65
C LYS A 533 -4.28 11.61 -15.87
N SER A 534 -4.44 12.82 -16.42
CA SER A 534 -3.32 13.78 -16.52
C SER A 534 -2.80 14.20 -15.15
N GLN A 535 -3.67 14.48 -14.17
CA GLN A 535 -3.26 14.82 -12.82
C GLN A 535 -2.53 13.67 -12.11
N LEU A 536 -2.95 12.42 -12.32
CA LEU A 536 -2.21 11.25 -11.84
C LEU A 536 -0.84 11.11 -12.53
N GLN A 537 -0.75 11.38 -13.83
CA GLN A 537 0.52 11.38 -14.55
C GLN A 537 1.47 12.44 -14.01
N ASP A 538 0.99 13.65 -13.71
CA ASP A 538 1.81 14.72 -13.12
C ASP A 538 2.26 14.37 -11.70
N ARG A 539 1.37 13.77 -10.87
CA ARG A 539 1.75 13.24 -9.55
C ARG A 539 2.78 12.12 -9.64
N PHE A 540 2.66 11.22 -10.61
CA PHE A 540 3.64 10.16 -10.86
C PHE A 540 5.00 10.74 -11.26
N ASN A 541 5.01 11.71 -12.17
CA ASN A 541 6.21 12.42 -12.59
C ASN A 541 6.86 13.19 -11.42
N SER A 542 6.08 13.73 -10.48
CA SER A 542 6.60 14.32 -9.25
C SER A 542 7.23 13.27 -8.33
N LEU A 543 6.52 12.17 -8.07
CA LEU A 543 6.99 11.06 -7.24
C LEU A 543 8.31 10.44 -7.76
N ASP A 544 8.52 10.39 -9.08
CA ASP A 544 9.76 9.88 -9.67
C ASP A 544 10.94 10.87 -9.52
N ARG A 545 10.68 12.19 -9.53
CA ARG A 545 11.66 13.21 -9.13
C ARG A 545 11.98 13.11 -7.65
N ASP A 546 10.97 12.99 -6.79
CA ASP A 546 11.13 12.88 -5.34
C ASP A 546 11.94 11.63 -4.98
N LYS A 547 11.65 10.49 -5.63
CA LYS A 547 12.44 9.26 -5.55
C LYS A 547 13.89 9.47 -6.00
N SER A 548 14.13 10.22 -7.07
CA SER A 548 15.48 10.54 -7.55
C SER A 548 16.26 11.43 -6.57
N GLN A 549 15.57 12.39 -5.92
CA GLN A 549 16.14 13.21 -4.83
C GLN A 549 16.39 12.39 -3.56
N LEU A 550 15.52 11.44 -3.23
CA LEU A 550 15.71 10.51 -2.12
C LEU A 550 16.91 9.59 -2.37
N GLN A 551 17.07 9.07 -3.59
CA GLN A 551 18.23 8.28 -4.00
C GLN A 551 19.53 9.08 -3.92
N THR A 552 19.50 10.35 -4.33
CA THR A 552 20.64 11.28 -4.19
C THR A 552 20.97 11.50 -2.71
N SER A 553 19.96 11.73 -1.87
CA SER A 553 20.15 11.89 -0.42
C SER A 553 20.68 10.63 0.25
N TYR A 554 20.19 9.45 -0.15
CA TYR A 554 20.69 8.15 0.30
C TYR A 554 22.16 7.94 -0.07
N ASN A 555 22.54 8.26 -1.32
CA ASN A 555 23.93 8.17 -1.78
C ASN A 555 24.84 9.13 -0.98
N ASN A 556 24.37 10.36 -0.70
CA ASN A 556 25.09 11.34 0.11
C ASN A 556 25.27 10.85 1.56
N ILE A 557 24.20 10.32 2.19
CA ILE A 557 24.25 9.74 3.54
C ILE A 557 25.18 8.52 3.58
N SER A 558 25.17 7.66 2.55
CA SER A 558 26.11 6.54 2.44
C SER A 558 27.56 7.01 2.31
N THR A 559 27.79 8.12 1.62
CA THR A 559 29.12 8.74 1.47
C THR A 559 29.60 9.34 2.80
N GLU A 560 28.74 10.08 3.52
CA GLU A 560 29.07 10.59 4.86
C GLU A 560 29.25 9.46 5.88
N LYS A 561 28.49 8.37 5.78
CA LYS A 561 28.71 7.16 6.59
C LYS A 561 30.10 6.58 6.35
N SER A 562 30.58 6.53 5.11
CA SER A 562 31.95 6.10 4.81
C SER A 562 32.98 7.03 5.44
N LYS A 563 32.86 8.35 5.27
CA LYS A 563 33.76 9.34 5.91
C LYS A 563 33.76 9.24 7.43
N LEU A 564 32.60 8.95 8.04
CA LEU A 564 32.47 8.77 9.48
C LEU A 564 33.11 7.45 9.94
N GLN A 565 33.00 6.38 9.15
CA GLN A 565 33.72 5.13 9.36
C GLN A 565 35.23 5.33 9.30
N ASP A 566 35.72 6.11 8.33
CA ASP A 566 37.15 6.45 8.20
C ASP A 566 37.63 7.28 9.39
N ARG A 567 36.84 8.25 9.85
CA ARG A 567 37.12 9.00 11.09
C ARG A 567 37.13 8.10 12.33
N TYR A 568 36.18 7.16 12.44
CA TYR A 568 36.13 6.21 13.55
C TYR A 568 37.36 5.29 13.56
N ASN A 569 37.78 4.79 12.39
CA ASN A 569 38.99 3.99 12.25
C ASN A 569 40.24 4.79 12.62
N ASN A 570 40.32 6.06 12.20
CA ASN A 570 41.42 6.96 12.57
C ASN A 570 41.46 7.27 14.06
N LEU A 571 40.33 7.60 14.71
CA LEU A 571 40.27 7.77 16.16
C LEU A 571 40.62 6.48 16.92
N THR A 572 40.22 5.31 16.41
CA THR A 572 40.58 4.02 17.00
C THR A 572 42.10 3.80 16.95
N ASN A 573 42.72 4.12 15.81
CA ASN A 573 44.18 4.07 15.65
C ASN A 573 44.90 5.10 16.56
N GLU A 574 44.41 6.33 16.66
CA GLU A 574 44.96 7.34 17.59
C GLU A 574 44.83 6.90 19.04
N ASN A 575 43.68 6.34 19.44
CA ASN A 575 43.45 5.83 20.79
C ASN A 575 44.36 4.64 21.11
N SER A 576 44.66 3.76 20.13
CA SER A 576 45.66 2.69 20.30
C SER A 576 47.07 3.24 20.54
N LYS A 577 47.49 4.26 19.77
CA LYS A 577 48.77 4.97 19.99
C LYS A 577 48.80 5.68 21.35
N LEU A 578 47.68 6.25 21.78
CA LEU A 578 47.55 6.87 23.10
C LEU A 578 47.66 5.83 24.23
N GLN A 579 47.07 4.65 24.04
CA GLN A 579 47.17 3.52 24.96
C GLN A 579 48.61 2.99 25.05
N ASP A 580 49.33 2.87 23.93
CA ASP A 580 50.74 2.47 23.91
C ASP A 580 51.62 3.52 24.61
N SER A 581 51.35 4.81 24.38
CA SER A 581 52.02 5.92 25.06
C SER A 581 51.73 5.93 26.58
N TYR A 582 50.49 5.65 26.98
CA TYR A 582 50.09 5.47 28.38
C TYR A 582 50.79 4.27 29.03
N ASN A 583 50.84 3.12 28.35
CA ASN A 583 51.54 1.93 28.82
C ASN A 583 53.05 2.19 28.99
N THR A 584 53.64 2.92 28.05
CA THR A 584 55.04 3.35 28.08
C THR A 584 55.30 4.30 29.25
N LEU A 585 54.46 5.31 29.44
CA LEU A 585 54.54 6.26 30.55
C LEU A 585 54.39 5.56 31.91
N ASN A 586 53.46 4.61 32.02
CA ASN A 586 53.25 3.85 33.25
C ASN A 586 54.45 2.91 33.54
N SER A 587 55.08 2.36 32.50
CA SER A 587 56.33 1.60 32.62
C SER A 587 57.50 2.47 33.08
N ALA A 588 57.65 3.68 32.51
CA ALA A 588 58.64 4.66 32.94
C ALA A 588 58.39 5.13 34.38
N LYS A 589 57.13 5.28 34.80
CA LYS A 589 56.73 5.57 36.18
C LYS A 589 57.16 4.44 37.13
N MET A 590 56.95 3.18 36.77
CA MET A 590 57.43 2.04 37.57
C MET A 590 58.95 2.03 37.68
N GLN A 591 59.68 2.27 36.59
CA GLN A 591 61.15 2.40 36.63
C GLN A 591 61.62 3.59 37.50
N MET A 592 60.89 4.72 37.51
CA MET A 592 61.16 5.84 38.42
C MET A 592 60.88 5.46 39.89
N GLN A 593 59.84 4.68 40.17
CA GLN A 593 59.55 4.17 41.50
C GLN A 593 60.64 3.22 41.99
N ASP A 594 61.08 2.27 41.17
CA ASP A 594 62.19 1.37 41.50
C ASP A 594 63.50 2.14 41.76
N ARG A 595 63.77 3.18 40.96
CA ARG A 595 64.91 4.09 41.19
C ARG A 595 64.78 4.87 42.49
N TYR A 596 63.58 5.35 42.83
CA TYR A 596 63.31 6.04 44.08
C TYR A 596 63.52 5.11 45.29
N ASP A 597 63.01 3.88 45.25
CA ASP A 597 63.17 2.92 46.33
C ASP A 597 64.61 2.37 46.42
N ASN A 598 65.36 2.31 45.31
CA ASN A 598 66.80 2.08 45.32
C ASN A 598 67.55 3.25 45.99
N LEU A 599 67.33 4.49 45.56
CA LEU A 599 67.92 5.69 46.16
C LEU A 599 67.59 5.81 47.66
N LYS A 600 66.37 5.45 48.07
CA LYS A 600 65.95 5.40 49.47
C LYS A 600 66.71 4.34 50.28
N ARG A 601 66.95 3.16 49.69
CA ARG A 601 67.81 2.11 50.29
C ARG A 601 69.26 2.57 50.39
N GLU A 602 69.83 3.12 49.33
CA GLU A 602 71.19 3.67 49.31
C GLU A 602 71.35 4.81 50.33
N ASN A 603 70.39 5.72 50.42
CA ASN A 603 70.41 6.80 51.41
C ASN A 603 70.31 6.25 52.84
N SER A 604 69.55 5.18 53.08
CA SER A 604 69.51 4.51 54.38
C SER A 604 70.84 3.83 54.72
N GLN A 605 71.51 3.23 53.73
CA GLN A 605 72.86 2.67 53.88
C GLN A 605 73.91 3.76 54.12
N LEU A 606 73.82 4.90 53.42
CA LEU A 606 74.67 6.07 53.63
C LEU A 606 74.44 6.68 55.02
N GLN A 607 73.22 6.75 55.50
CA GLN A 607 72.90 7.19 56.86
C GLN A 607 73.50 6.23 57.90
N SER A 608 73.43 4.91 57.68
CA SER A 608 74.10 3.94 58.55
C SER A 608 75.62 4.08 58.51
N LYS A 609 76.23 4.29 57.32
CA LYS A 609 77.66 4.55 57.17
C LYS A 609 78.07 5.85 57.87
N TYR A 610 77.26 6.91 57.75
CA TYR A 610 77.48 8.20 58.42
C TYR A 610 77.42 8.04 59.94
N ASN A 611 76.42 7.33 60.47
CA ASN A 611 76.29 7.04 61.89
C ASN A 611 77.49 6.23 62.41
N ASN A 612 77.93 5.21 61.67
CA ASN A 612 79.13 4.43 61.99
C ASN A 612 80.38 5.32 61.97
N LEU A 613 80.57 6.13 60.93
CA LEU A 613 81.71 7.05 60.82
C LEU A 613 81.73 8.10 61.95
N ASN A 614 80.56 8.52 62.44
CA ASN A 614 80.43 9.43 63.56
C ASN A 614 80.67 8.73 64.92
N SER A 615 80.33 7.45 65.04
CA SER A 615 80.76 6.57 66.14
C SER A 615 82.28 6.40 66.12
N ASP A 616 82.87 6.06 64.97
CA ASP A 616 84.32 5.91 64.80
C ASP A 616 85.05 7.22 65.13
N LYS A 617 84.54 8.37 64.67
CA LYS A 617 85.02 9.71 65.05
C LYS A 617 84.96 9.92 66.57
N SER A 618 83.89 9.49 67.24
CA SER A 618 83.74 9.60 68.69
C SER A 618 84.71 8.69 69.46
N GLN A 619 84.95 7.47 68.94
CA GLN A 619 85.98 6.57 69.46
C GLN A 619 87.39 7.14 69.21
N LEU A 620 87.64 7.75 68.05
CA LEU A 620 88.91 8.39 67.72
C LEU A 620 89.16 9.62 68.60
N GLN A 621 88.13 10.42 68.87
CA GLN A 621 88.18 11.53 69.83
C GLN A 621 88.47 11.02 71.25
N THR A 622 87.87 9.90 71.66
CA THR A 622 88.15 9.25 72.94
C THR A 622 89.61 8.77 73.01
N ARG A 623 90.10 8.10 71.96
CA ARG A 623 91.51 7.69 71.85
C ARG A 623 92.46 8.90 71.85
N TYR A 624 92.12 9.98 71.17
CA TYR A 624 92.88 11.23 71.15
C TYR A 624 92.94 11.84 72.56
N ASN A 625 91.82 11.96 73.25
CA ASN A 625 91.77 12.47 74.63
C ASN A 625 92.59 11.58 75.59
N ASN A 626 92.54 10.25 75.41
CA ASN A 626 93.36 9.31 76.17
C ASN A 626 94.86 9.47 75.86
N LEU A 627 95.25 9.62 74.58
CA LEU A 627 96.64 9.91 74.19
C LEU A 627 97.13 11.25 74.72
N VAL A 628 96.26 12.27 74.80
CA VAL A 628 96.58 13.56 75.43
C VAL A 628 96.76 13.38 76.94
N SER A 629 95.96 12.54 77.60
CA SER A 629 96.14 12.19 79.02
C SER A 629 97.45 11.40 79.25
N GLU A 630 97.77 10.43 78.40
CA GLU A 630 99.05 9.70 78.45
C GLU A 630 100.23 10.63 78.18
N LYS A 631 100.14 11.53 77.20
CA LYS A 631 101.15 12.57 76.95
C LYS A 631 101.32 13.47 78.17
N SER A 632 100.25 13.85 78.87
CA SER A 632 100.32 14.63 80.12
C SER A 632 101.05 13.85 81.22
N LYS A 633 100.70 12.57 81.43
CA LYS A 633 101.40 11.69 82.39
C LYS A 633 102.86 11.46 82.02
N LEU A 634 103.16 11.37 80.72
CA LEU A 634 104.53 11.22 80.22
C LEU A 634 105.31 12.54 80.34
N GLN A 635 104.66 13.70 80.21
CA GLN A 635 105.23 15.02 80.50
C GLN A 635 105.51 15.17 82.00
N GLU A 636 104.57 14.82 82.88
CA GLU A 636 104.80 14.79 84.33
C GLU A 636 105.97 13.86 84.71
N ARG A 637 106.06 12.69 84.05
CA ARG A 637 107.18 11.76 84.24
C ARG A 637 108.49 12.31 83.67
N TYR A 638 108.46 13.00 82.53
CA TYR A 638 109.61 13.70 81.96
C TYR A 638 110.09 14.83 82.89
N ASP A 639 109.18 15.65 83.40
CA ASP A 639 109.47 16.74 84.34
C ASP A 639 110.01 16.17 85.67
N SER A 640 109.47 15.04 86.13
CA SER A 640 110.00 14.32 87.29
C SER A 640 111.41 13.78 87.04
N LEU A 641 111.66 13.14 85.88
CA LEU A 641 112.99 12.70 85.45
C LEU A 641 113.95 13.87 85.22
N TYR A 642 113.45 15.04 84.84
CA TYR A 642 114.23 16.25 84.68
C TYR A 642 114.62 16.85 86.04
N ARG A 643 113.71 16.83 87.02
CA ARG A 643 114.02 17.14 88.43
C ARG A 643 115.03 16.14 88.99
N GLU A 644 114.85 14.85 88.75
CA GLU A 644 115.78 13.79 89.15
C GLU A 644 117.14 13.95 88.47
N LYS A 645 117.18 14.32 87.18
CA LYS A 645 118.41 14.71 86.47
C LYS A 645 119.05 15.94 87.09
N SER A 646 118.31 16.99 87.44
CA SER A 646 118.86 18.16 88.15
C SER A 646 119.36 17.80 89.55
N GLN A 647 118.70 16.88 90.26
CA GLN A 647 119.18 16.36 91.54
C GLN A 647 120.43 15.51 91.38
N LEU A 648 120.51 14.65 90.36
CA LEU A 648 121.71 13.90 89.97
C LEU A 648 122.83 14.81 89.51
N GLN A 649 122.51 15.92 88.84
CA GLN A 649 123.50 16.91 88.38
C GLN A 649 123.98 17.78 89.54
N ASN A 650 123.14 18.08 90.54
CA ASN A 650 123.57 18.65 91.82
C ASN A 650 124.38 17.64 92.64
N ARG A 651 124.01 16.35 92.66
CA ARG A 651 124.85 15.29 93.27
C ARG A 651 126.16 15.14 92.52
N TYR A 652 126.19 15.28 91.19
CA TYR A 652 127.40 15.27 90.37
C TYR A 652 128.26 16.50 90.64
N SER A 653 127.69 17.70 90.74
CA SER A 653 128.43 18.91 91.14
C SER A 653 128.95 18.83 92.57
N ASN A 654 128.17 18.26 93.50
CA ASN A 654 128.64 17.98 94.87
C ASN A 654 129.75 16.92 94.86
N LEU A 655 129.60 15.83 94.11
CA LEU A 655 130.64 14.81 93.91
C LEU A 655 131.87 15.36 93.21
N ASN A 656 131.75 16.31 92.29
CA ASN A 656 132.88 17.03 91.68
C ASN A 656 133.55 17.98 92.69
N SER A 657 132.77 18.56 93.61
CA SER A 657 133.32 19.39 94.70
C SER A 657 134.01 18.53 95.77
N GLU A 658 133.46 17.35 96.07
CA GLU A 658 134.08 16.32 96.89
C GLU A 658 135.29 15.71 96.18
N GLU A 659 135.26 15.53 94.86
CA GLU A 659 136.39 15.08 94.03
C GLU A 659 137.48 16.14 93.99
N SER A 660 137.16 17.43 93.86
CA SER A 660 138.13 18.52 93.99
C SER A 660 138.72 18.59 95.39
N GLN A 661 137.91 18.44 96.45
CA GLN A 661 138.41 18.35 97.83
C GLN A 661 139.22 17.06 98.07
N LEU A 662 138.87 15.96 97.42
CA LEU A 662 139.63 14.70 97.44
C LEU A 662 140.91 14.83 96.61
N GLN A 663 140.95 15.66 95.57
CA GLN A 663 142.12 15.93 94.74
C GLN A 663 143.09 16.88 95.45
N ASP A 664 142.59 17.89 96.16
CA ASP A 664 143.39 18.72 97.08
C ASP A 664 143.90 17.89 98.26
N ARG A 665 143.05 17.03 98.84
CA ARG A 665 143.50 16.02 99.81
C ARG A 665 144.45 15.01 99.18
N LEU A 666 144.35 14.65 97.90
CA LEU A 666 145.27 13.73 97.20
C LEU A 666 146.61 14.42 96.92
N ASN A 667 146.63 15.73 96.67
CA ASN A 667 147.84 16.52 96.50
C ASN A 667 148.56 16.76 97.84
N SER A 668 147.79 17.02 98.93
CA SER A 668 148.30 16.98 100.30
C SER A 668 148.84 15.59 100.63
N LEU A 669 148.04 14.56 100.41
CA LEU A 669 148.39 13.17 100.67
C LEU A 669 149.50 12.68 99.75
N ASN A 670 149.77 13.32 98.61
CA ASN A 670 150.93 13.02 97.76
C ASN A 670 152.22 13.69 98.29
N ARG A 671 152.15 14.87 98.91
CA ARG A 671 153.27 15.42 99.69
C ARG A 671 153.54 14.55 100.92
N ASP A 672 152.48 14.18 101.64
CA ASP A 672 152.57 13.25 102.77
C ASP A 672 153.02 11.86 102.30
N LYS A 673 152.63 11.41 101.11
CA LYS A 673 153.09 10.15 100.48
C LYS A 673 154.54 10.22 100.10
N SER A 674 155.10 11.34 99.64
CA SER A 674 156.55 11.44 99.39
C SER A 674 157.34 11.36 100.71
N GLN A 675 156.87 12.03 101.77
CA GLN A 675 157.48 11.91 103.11
C GLN A 675 157.21 10.54 103.77
N LEU A 676 156.08 9.91 103.45
CA LEU A 676 155.83 8.52 103.80
C LEU A 676 156.62 7.57 102.90
N GLN A 677 156.99 7.88 101.66
CA GLN A 677 157.65 6.93 100.74
C GLN A 677 159.07 6.61 101.22
N GLU A 678 159.77 7.57 101.81
CA GLU A 678 161.01 7.30 102.55
C GLU A 678 160.74 6.41 103.79
N ARG A 679 159.67 6.67 104.53
CA ARG A 679 159.24 5.83 105.66
C ARG A 679 158.64 4.49 105.25
N PHE A 680 158.18 4.33 104.01
CA PHE A 680 157.44 3.21 103.45
C PHE A 680 158.37 2.32 102.64
N ASN A 681 159.49 2.82 102.11
CA ASN A 681 160.63 1.96 101.80
C ASN A 681 161.14 1.25 103.07
N ALA A 682 160.91 1.82 104.26
CA ALA A 682 161.11 1.18 105.57
C ALA A 682 159.86 0.48 106.18
N LYS A 683 158.71 0.43 105.48
CA LYS A 683 157.45 -0.20 105.96
C LYS A 683 156.73 -1.12 104.95
N ALA A 684 157.12 -1.09 103.68
CA ALA A 684 156.69 -2.02 102.64
C ALA A 684 157.22 -3.44 102.90
N ALA A 685 158.33 -3.56 103.63
CA ALA A 685 158.77 -4.83 104.22
C ALA A 685 157.82 -5.40 105.29
N GLU A 686 156.85 -4.63 105.79
CA GLU A 686 155.90 -5.04 106.85
C GLU A 686 154.42 -5.04 106.45
N LEU A 687 154.03 -4.41 105.32
CA LEU A 687 152.61 -4.25 104.97
C LEU A 687 152.13 -5.14 103.81
N ASP A 688 153.04 -5.64 102.97
CA ASP A 688 152.73 -6.73 102.01
C ASP A 688 152.24 -7.99 102.75
N THR A 689 152.58 -8.10 104.04
CA THR A 689 152.15 -9.13 104.98
C THR A 689 150.74 -8.92 105.58
N LEU A 690 150.03 -7.80 105.31
CA LEU A 690 148.82 -7.42 106.07
C LEU A 690 147.52 -7.23 105.27
N LYS A 691 147.53 -7.13 103.94
CA LYS A 691 146.27 -7.07 103.14
C LYS A 691 145.92 -8.31 102.34
N GLY A 692 146.85 -9.29 102.24
CA GLY A 692 146.44 -10.69 102.12
C GLY A 692 145.61 -11.17 103.33
N ARG A 693 145.74 -10.51 104.50
CA ARG A 693 145.14 -10.98 105.76
C ARG A 693 143.64 -10.73 105.93
N PHE A 694 143.00 -9.79 105.25
CA PHE A 694 141.55 -9.57 105.46
C PHE A 694 140.66 -10.54 104.66
N CYS A 695 141.18 -11.18 103.61
CA CYS A 695 140.57 -12.38 103.01
C CYS A 695 140.93 -13.68 103.75
N ILE A 696 141.88 -13.64 104.71
CA ILE A 696 142.22 -14.75 105.60
C ILE A 696 141.46 -14.64 106.95
N ALA A 697 141.09 -13.43 107.38
CA ALA A 697 140.42 -13.18 108.66
C ALA A 697 139.05 -13.88 108.78
N ARG A 698 138.28 -13.99 107.68
CA ARG A 698 137.04 -14.78 107.65
C ARG A 698 137.28 -16.30 107.64
N THR A 699 138.47 -16.74 107.25
CA THR A 699 138.86 -18.16 107.17
C THR A 699 139.44 -18.67 108.49
N HIS A 700 140.11 -17.81 109.26
CA HIS A 700 140.85 -18.21 110.46
C HIS A 700 139.96 -18.31 111.73
N SER A 701 138.94 -17.46 111.87
CA SER A 701 137.98 -17.55 112.99
C SER A 701 137.17 -18.85 112.95
N VAL A 702 136.78 -19.29 111.74
CA VAL A 702 136.11 -20.59 111.50
C VAL A 702 137.00 -21.78 111.90
N GLN A 703 138.32 -21.71 111.64
CA GLN A 703 139.25 -22.81 111.96
C GLN A 703 139.62 -22.96 113.44
N ILE A 704 139.44 -21.92 114.27
CA ILE A 704 139.73 -22.00 115.72
C ILE A 704 138.46 -22.31 116.52
N THR A 705 137.33 -21.67 116.21
CA THR A 705 136.04 -21.90 116.91
C THR A 705 135.53 -23.34 116.81
N GLN A 706 135.82 -24.06 115.72
CA GLN A 706 135.48 -25.49 115.56
C GLN A 706 136.07 -26.40 116.66
N HIS A 707 137.08 -25.95 117.40
CA HIS A 707 137.70 -26.70 118.50
C HIS A 707 137.15 -26.28 119.88
N ALA A 708 136.03 -25.57 119.95
CA ALA A 708 135.41 -25.14 121.21
C ALA A 708 135.06 -26.32 122.13
N VAL A 709 135.44 -26.23 123.41
CA VAL A 709 135.13 -27.20 124.46
C VAL A 709 134.39 -26.55 125.62
N ASP A 710 133.45 -27.28 126.21
CA ASP A 710 132.63 -26.77 127.31
C ASP A 710 133.32 -26.99 128.66
N VAL A 711 133.98 -25.95 129.18
CA VAL A 711 134.72 -26.00 130.45
C VAL A 711 133.80 -25.66 131.63
N THR A 712 133.91 -26.42 132.71
CA THR A 712 133.24 -26.17 134.01
C THR A 712 134.26 -26.18 135.13
N LEU A 713 134.08 -25.35 136.16
CA LEU A 713 134.98 -25.17 137.30
C LEU A 713 134.81 -26.30 138.33
N ASP A 714 135.90 -26.74 138.96
CA ASP A 714 135.89 -27.85 139.94
C ASP A 714 135.91 -27.37 141.41
N PRO A 715 134.78 -27.49 142.16
CA PRO A 715 134.67 -26.99 143.54
C PRO A 715 135.63 -27.63 144.55
N ASP A 716 136.12 -28.83 144.29
CA ASP A 716 137.11 -29.49 145.15
C ASP A 716 138.48 -28.80 145.08
N THR A 717 138.81 -28.17 143.96
CA THR A 717 140.07 -27.43 143.77
C THR A 717 139.97 -25.98 144.21
N ALA A 718 138.78 -25.38 144.12
CA ALA A 718 138.56 -23.96 144.38
C ALA A 718 138.96 -23.56 145.79
N ASN A 719 139.79 -22.51 145.93
CA ASN A 719 140.07 -21.91 147.23
C ASN A 719 138.79 -21.57 148.00
N ASP A 720 138.84 -21.66 149.33
CA ASP A 720 137.63 -21.57 150.16
C ASP A 720 136.96 -20.18 150.14
N PHE A 721 137.63 -19.13 149.69
CA PHE A 721 136.98 -17.82 149.47
C PHE A 721 136.29 -17.69 148.11
N LEU A 722 136.37 -18.69 147.22
CA LEU A 722 135.81 -18.60 145.87
C LEU A 722 134.34 -19.05 145.81
N ILE A 723 133.46 -18.14 145.43
CA ILE A 723 132.08 -18.43 145.11
C ILE A 723 132.02 -18.92 143.66
N LEU A 724 131.43 -20.11 143.48
CA LEU A 724 131.18 -20.72 142.18
C LEU A 724 129.68 -20.69 141.92
N SER A 725 129.28 -20.42 140.68
CA SER A 725 127.89 -20.60 140.26
C SER A 725 127.50 -22.08 140.21
N ALA A 726 126.21 -22.37 140.33
CA ALA A 726 125.69 -23.74 140.35
C ALA A 726 125.95 -24.52 139.04
N ASP A 727 126.04 -23.83 137.91
CA ASP A 727 126.42 -24.38 136.60
C ASP A 727 127.95 -24.58 136.42
N GLY A 728 128.76 -24.13 137.38
CA GLY A 728 130.21 -24.17 137.30
C GLY A 728 130.83 -23.29 136.21
N LYS A 729 130.11 -22.30 135.65
CA LYS A 729 130.64 -21.40 134.60
C LYS A 729 131.24 -20.11 135.13
N GLN A 730 130.87 -19.69 136.33
CA GLN A 730 131.28 -18.41 136.90
C GLN A 730 132.07 -18.59 138.19
N VAL A 731 133.11 -17.78 138.37
CA VAL A 731 133.85 -17.67 139.63
C VAL A 731 134.10 -16.22 140.02
N SER A 732 133.81 -15.92 141.28
CA SER A 732 134.16 -14.65 141.94
C SER A 732 134.77 -14.94 143.33
N CYS A 733 135.45 -13.95 143.90
CA CYS A 733 135.93 -14.04 145.28
C CYS A 733 134.86 -13.46 146.22
N GLY A 734 134.40 -14.25 147.18
CA GLY A 734 133.54 -13.79 148.27
C GLY A 734 134.28 -12.86 149.24
N GLN A 735 133.54 -12.27 150.18
CA GLN A 735 134.14 -11.53 151.30
C GLN A 735 134.44 -12.42 152.52
N ALA A 736 133.83 -13.60 152.60
CA ALA A 736 134.03 -14.57 153.68
C ALA A 736 134.32 -15.96 153.10
N ALA A 737 135.04 -16.77 153.90
CA ALA A 737 135.28 -18.17 153.63
C ALA A 737 133.95 -18.93 153.46
N GLN A 738 133.89 -19.84 152.49
CA GLN A 738 132.72 -20.66 152.21
C GLN A 738 132.61 -21.88 153.14
N ASN A 739 133.57 -22.07 154.04
CA ASN A 739 133.64 -23.14 155.04
C ASN A 739 133.57 -24.53 154.39
N ARG A 740 134.10 -24.68 153.18
CA ARG A 740 134.16 -25.97 152.48
C ARG A 740 135.21 -26.86 153.13
N PRO A 741 135.00 -28.19 153.21
CA PRO A 741 135.99 -29.10 153.76
C PRO A 741 137.36 -28.93 153.09
N ASP A 742 138.42 -28.82 153.89
CA ASP A 742 139.78 -28.82 153.36
C ASP A 742 140.11 -30.18 152.74
N ASN A 743 140.78 -30.16 151.60
CA ASN A 743 141.23 -31.38 150.92
C ASN A 743 142.54 -31.12 150.15
N PRO A 744 143.37 -32.15 149.87
CA PRO A 744 144.67 -31.96 149.23
C PRO A 744 144.64 -31.35 147.82
N LYS A 745 143.52 -31.43 147.09
CA LYS A 745 143.34 -30.81 145.75
C LYS A 745 143.00 -29.33 145.84
N ARG A 746 142.51 -28.83 146.98
CA ARG A 746 142.11 -27.43 147.19
C ARG A 746 143.33 -26.51 147.19
N PHE A 747 143.23 -25.38 146.50
CA PHE A 747 144.18 -24.30 146.66
C PHE A 747 144.04 -23.68 148.05
N ALA A 748 145.02 -23.92 148.92
CA ALA A 748 144.98 -23.45 150.31
C ALA A 748 145.24 -21.94 150.44
N MET A 749 146.14 -21.39 149.62
CA MET A 749 146.59 -19.99 149.71
C MET A 749 146.18 -19.12 148.52
N ASP A 750 146.35 -19.62 147.30
CA ASP A 750 146.05 -18.84 146.09
C ASP A 750 144.56 -18.85 145.78
N ALA A 751 143.98 -17.69 145.45
CA ALA A 751 142.57 -17.54 145.04
C ALA A 751 142.32 -18.07 143.62
N GLY A 752 142.58 -19.35 143.42
CA GLY A 752 142.48 -20.09 142.16
C GLY A 752 141.54 -21.29 142.22
N VAL A 753 141.09 -21.71 141.05
CA VAL A 753 140.28 -22.89 140.79
C VAL A 753 140.69 -23.49 139.44
N LEU A 754 140.64 -24.83 139.32
CA LEU A 754 140.84 -25.52 138.06
C LEU A 754 139.49 -25.79 137.36
N GLY A 755 139.51 -25.89 136.04
CA GLY A 755 138.48 -26.60 135.30
C GLY A 755 138.44 -28.08 135.72
N ARG A 756 137.27 -28.69 135.62
CA ARG A 756 137.04 -30.11 135.90
C ARG A 756 137.55 -31.00 134.76
N GLN A 757 137.46 -30.52 133.54
CA GLN A 757 137.98 -31.17 132.34
C GLN A 757 139.51 -31.06 132.31
N SER A 758 140.18 -32.20 132.17
CA SER A 758 141.62 -32.29 131.93
C SER A 758 141.90 -32.73 130.50
N PHE A 759 143.08 -32.37 130.00
CA PHE A 759 143.47 -32.62 128.62
C PHE A 759 144.92 -33.14 128.57
N ALA A 760 145.13 -34.24 127.85
CA ALA A 760 146.43 -34.90 127.68
C ALA A 760 146.86 -35.03 126.20
N SER A 761 146.03 -34.53 125.28
CA SER A 761 146.20 -34.60 123.82
C SER A 761 145.17 -33.69 123.14
N GLY A 762 145.41 -33.34 121.88
CA GLY A 762 144.47 -32.67 120.99
C GLY A 762 144.45 -31.15 121.07
N ARG A 763 143.49 -30.58 120.35
CA ARG A 763 143.21 -29.13 120.30
C ARG A 763 141.95 -28.80 121.05
N LEU A 764 141.96 -27.67 121.75
CA LEU A 764 140.79 -27.16 122.47
C LEU A 764 140.76 -25.63 122.44
N TYR A 765 139.55 -25.07 122.49
CA TYR A 765 139.30 -23.64 122.60
C TYR A 765 138.23 -23.38 123.65
N TYR A 766 138.39 -22.36 124.50
CA TYR A 766 137.30 -21.90 125.36
C TYR A 766 137.38 -20.37 125.55
N GLU A 767 136.24 -19.72 125.73
CA GLU A 767 136.16 -18.28 125.92
C GLU A 767 135.78 -17.92 127.36
N VAL A 768 136.35 -16.83 127.85
CA VAL A 768 136.07 -16.26 129.17
C VAL A 768 135.79 -14.78 129.02
N GLN A 769 134.60 -14.35 129.40
CA GLN A 769 134.29 -12.93 129.54
C GLN A 769 134.98 -12.38 130.80
N VAL A 770 135.71 -11.28 130.58
CA VAL A 770 136.53 -10.57 131.58
C VAL A 770 136.15 -9.10 131.70
N SER A 771 135.23 -8.61 130.86
CA SER A 771 134.74 -7.23 130.84
C SER A 771 134.36 -6.74 132.25
N GLY A 772 134.81 -5.54 132.59
CA GLY A 772 134.61 -4.93 133.91
C GLY A 772 135.54 -5.42 135.04
N LYS A 773 136.25 -6.55 134.94
CA LYS A 773 137.19 -6.96 136.00
C LYS A 773 138.51 -6.21 135.95
N ALA A 774 138.98 -5.76 137.12
CA ALA A 774 140.24 -5.04 137.27
C ALA A 774 141.47 -5.96 137.51
N LYS A 775 141.27 -7.18 138.04
CA LYS A 775 142.33 -8.16 138.29
C LYS A 775 141.85 -9.59 138.01
N TRP A 776 142.62 -10.38 137.27
CA TRP A 776 142.36 -11.79 137.00
C TRP A 776 143.55 -12.49 136.34
N SER A 777 143.60 -13.82 136.40
CA SER A 777 144.52 -14.69 135.67
C SER A 777 143.77 -15.85 135.04
N ILE A 778 144.02 -16.13 133.76
CA ILE A 778 143.34 -17.18 132.99
C ILE A 778 144.38 -17.94 132.17
N GLY A 779 144.22 -19.26 132.04
CA GLY A 779 145.02 -20.08 131.13
C GLY A 779 145.02 -21.55 131.52
N LEU A 780 146.21 -22.13 131.66
CA LEU A 780 146.37 -23.55 131.96
C LEU A 780 147.29 -23.78 133.16
N ALA A 781 147.00 -24.85 133.90
CA ALA A 781 147.85 -25.41 134.95
C ALA A 781 148.09 -26.91 134.72
N ARG A 782 149.31 -27.37 134.95
CA ARG A 782 149.68 -28.79 134.89
C ARG A 782 149.12 -29.54 136.10
N ALA A 783 148.63 -30.78 135.93
CA ALA A 783 148.03 -31.59 136.99
C ALA A 783 148.83 -31.58 138.32
N SER A 784 150.17 -31.68 138.21
CA SER A 784 151.13 -31.85 139.30
C SER A 784 151.62 -30.55 139.96
N ILE A 785 150.92 -29.42 139.79
CA ILE A 785 151.23 -28.19 140.56
C ILE A 785 151.05 -28.42 142.06
N ASN A 786 151.83 -27.71 142.89
CA ASN A 786 151.61 -27.70 144.34
C ASN A 786 150.50 -26.68 144.66
N ARG A 787 149.48 -27.11 145.41
CA ARG A 787 148.28 -26.31 145.73
C ARG A 787 148.21 -25.93 147.22
N ARG A 788 149.13 -26.44 148.04
CA ARG A 788 149.20 -26.22 149.50
C ARG A 788 150.06 -25.03 149.90
N ARG A 789 150.86 -24.47 148.98
CA ARG A 789 151.65 -23.24 149.16
C ARG A 789 151.48 -22.32 147.96
N ALA A 790 151.61 -21.01 148.18
CA ALA A 790 151.53 -20.03 147.10
C ALA A 790 152.59 -20.28 146.00
N MET A 791 152.19 -20.24 144.73
CA MET A 791 153.09 -20.47 143.59
C MET A 791 153.06 -19.33 142.57
N ARG A 792 154.25 -18.92 142.08
CA ARG A 792 154.36 -17.94 141.00
C ARG A 792 153.84 -18.54 139.68
N LEU A 793 152.85 -17.90 139.06
CA LEU A 793 152.23 -18.32 137.79
C LEU A 793 153.19 -18.18 136.61
N SER A 794 154.01 -19.20 136.37
CA SER A 794 155.02 -19.25 135.31
C SER A 794 155.16 -20.66 134.71
N PRO A 795 155.63 -20.79 133.45
CA PRO A 795 155.75 -22.10 132.77
C PRO A 795 156.61 -23.12 133.51
N ILE A 796 157.71 -22.69 134.14
CA ILE A 796 158.60 -23.55 134.94
C ILE A 796 157.88 -24.14 136.16
N ASN A 797 156.91 -23.41 136.71
CA ASN A 797 156.03 -23.83 137.80
C ASN A 797 154.78 -24.59 137.30
N GLY A 798 154.67 -24.84 135.99
CA GLY A 798 153.54 -25.56 135.40
C GLY A 798 152.31 -24.71 135.07
N PHE A 799 152.43 -23.38 134.99
CA PHE A 799 151.33 -22.47 134.64
C PHE A 799 151.61 -21.71 133.34
N TRP A 800 150.63 -21.69 132.43
CA TRP A 800 150.65 -20.91 131.19
C TRP A 800 149.42 -20.02 131.16
N THR A 801 149.57 -18.79 131.68
CA THR A 801 148.43 -17.91 131.97
C THR A 801 148.71 -16.48 131.51
N ILE A 802 147.71 -15.80 130.98
CA ILE A 802 147.71 -14.33 130.96
C ILE A 802 147.04 -13.79 132.23
N THR A 803 147.45 -12.58 132.64
CA THR A 803 147.05 -11.95 133.90
C THR A 803 146.81 -10.47 133.67
N LEU A 804 145.65 -9.96 134.03
CA LEU A 804 145.47 -8.54 134.29
C LEU A 804 145.71 -8.27 135.77
N ARG A 805 146.62 -7.34 136.08
CA ARG A 805 146.75 -6.80 137.44
C ARG A 805 147.20 -5.34 137.36
N ASP A 806 146.54 -4.47 138.12
CA ASP A 806 146.87 -3.04 138.22
C ASP A 806 146.86 -2.30 136.86
N ASN A 807 145.86 -2.63 136.02
CA ASN A 807 145.74 -2.23 134.61
C ASN A 807 146.86 -2.71 133.67
N VAL A 808 147.84 -3.48 134.16
CA VAL A 808 148.91 -4.06 133.35
C VAL A 808 148.57 -5.52 133.01
N TYR A 809 148.54 -5.83 131.72
CA TYR A 809 148.45 -7.21 131.24
C TYR A 809 149.83 -7.87 131.25
N LYS A 810 149.91 -9.14 131.65
CA LYS A 810 151.15 -9.93 131.64
C LYS A 810 150.90 -11.35 131.18
N ALA A 811 151.83 -11.94 130.41
CA ALA A 811 151.90 -13.37 130.19
C ALA A 811 152.94 -13.99 131.13
N GLY A 812 152.49 -14.97 131.93
CA GLY A 812 153.26 -15.51 133.05
C GLY A 812 153.70 -14.41 134.04
N THR A 813 154.90 -14.54 134.60
CA THR A 813 155.46 -13.56 135.54
C THR A 813 156.21 -12.39 134.89
N SER A 814 156.66 -12.55 133.64
CA SER A 814 157.83 -11.80 133.14
C SER A 814 157.59 -11.00 131.86
N VAL A 815 156.50 -11.25 131.13
CA VAL A 815 156.22 -10.56 129.86
C VAL A 815 155.05 -9.61 130.05
N THR A 816 155.29 -8.30 130.01
CA THR A 816 154.22 -7.28 130.00
C THR A 816 153.63 -7.15 128.60
N LEU A 817 152.30 -7.09 128.51
CA LEU A 817 151.54 -6.99 127.26
C LEU A 817 150.90 -5.60 127.13
N SER A 818 151.17 -4.90 126.03
CA SER A 818 150.58 -3.61 125.72
C SER A 818 149.34 -3.78 124.83
N LEU A 819 148.19 -4.05 125.45
CA LEU A 819 146.92 -4.18 124.73
C LEU A 819 146.33 -2.80 124.45
N LYS A 820 146.02 -2.54 123.17
CA LYS A 820 145.58 -1.21 122.68
C LYS A 820 144.16 -0.87 123.13
N ASP A 821 143.31 -1.88 123.12
CA ASP A 821 141.97 -1.89 123.68
C ASP A 821 141.93 -2.97 124.77
N LYS A 822 141.07 -2.81 125.77
CA LYS A 822 140.91 -3.85 126.81
C LYS A 822 140.05 -4.98 126.25
N PRO A 823 140.52 -6.24 126.21
CA PRO A 823 139.68 -7.36 125.80
C PRO A 823 138.49 -7.50 126.75
N GLU A 824 137.28 -7.55 126.20
CA GLU A 824 136.08 -7.85 126.97
C GLU A 824 135.87 -9.36 127.12
N ARG A 825 136.31 -10.12 126.12
CA ARG A 825 136.31 -11.59 126.10
C ARG A 825 137.67 -12.13 125.67
N VAL A 826 138.17 -13.12 126.40
CA VAL A 826 139.45 -13.79 126.14
C VAL A 826 139.19 -15.22 125.69
N GLY A 827 139.57 -15.55 124.47
CA GLY A 827 139.65 -16.92 123.98
C GLY A 827 140.98 -17.57 124.33
N VAL A 828 140.97 -18.80 124.84
CA VAL A 828 142.16 -19.62 125.14
C VAL A 828 142.15 -20.82 124.22
N PHE A 829 143.12 -20.89 123.32
CA PHE A 829 143.36 -22.01 122.40
C PHE A 829 144.58 -22.81 122.83
N VAL A 830 144.51 -24.13 122.72
CA VAL A 830 145.62 -25.04 122.99
C VAL A 830 145.76 -25.99 121.82
N ASP A 831 146.99 -26.26 121.41
CA ASP A 831 147.36 -27.42 120.60
C ASP A 831 148.40 -28.19 121.41
N TYR A 832 148.00 -29.35 121.96
CA TYR A 832 148.81 -30.09 122.91
C TYR A 832 150.03 -30.72 122.21
N GLU A 833 149.82 -31.32 121.04
CA GLU A 833 150.89 -31.96 120.25
C GLU A 833 151.89 -30.94 119.70
N ALA A 834 151.43 -29.75 119.29
CA ALA A 834 152.30 -28.66 118.84
C ALA A 834 152.94 -27.86 120.00
N GLY A 835 152.59 -28.16 121.26
CA GLY A 835 153.12 -27.45 122.42
C GLY A 835 152.75 -25.96 122.45
N LEU A 836 151.49 -25.63 122.15
CA LEU A 836 151.02 -24.25 121.97
C LEU A 836 149.93 -23.88 122.97
N VAL A 837 150.04 -22.71 123.61
CA VAL A 837 148.95 -22.07 124.38
C VAL A 837 148.77 -20.64 123.90
N SER A 838 147.71 -20.38 123.15
CA SER A 838 147.40 -19.07 122.56
C SER A 838 146.20 -18.41 123.25
N PHE A 839 146.25 -17.09 123.37
CA PHE A 839 145.22 -16.25 123.96
C PHE A 839 144.79 -15.20 122.93
N TYR A 840 143.50 -14.96 122.79
CA TYR A 840 142.90 -14.04 121.82
C TYR A 840 141.91 -13.09 122.49
N ASP A 841 141.80 -11.87 121.99
CA ASP A 841 140.63 -11.02 122.16
C ASP A 841 139.55 -11.60 121.22
N ALA A 842 138.51 -12.18 121.80
CA ALA A 842 137.50 -12.95 121.06
C ALA A 842 136.49 -12.06 120.32
N ASP A 843 136.28 -10.82 120.76
CA ASP A 843 135.44 -9.84 120.06
C ASP A 843 136.10 -9.37 118.76
N ARG A 844 137.43 -9.25 118.77
CA ARG A 844 138.22 -8.72 117.65
C ARG A 844 138.99 -9.78 116.88
N TRP A 845 138.92 -11.03 117.31
CA TRP A 845 139.71 -12.17 116.81
C TRP A 845 141.22 -11.88 116.71
N SER A 846 141.75 -11.07 117.63
CA SER A 846 143.16 -10.65 117.62
C SER A 846 143.98 -11.38 118.69
N LEU A 847 145.14 -11.93 118.32
CA LEU A 847 146.00 -12.67 119.25
C LEU A 847 146.57 -11.73 120.33
N ILE A 848 146.28 -12.03 121.60
CA ILE A 848 146.82 -11.35 122.79
C ILE A 848 148.25 -11.84 123.07
N TYR A 849 148.45 -13.16 123.12
CA TYR A 849 149.75 -13.78 123.41
C TYR A 849 149.76 -15.26 123.02
N SER A 850 150.95 -15.86 122.85
CA SER A 850 151.08 -17.31 122.67
C SER A 850 152.36 -17.86 123.30
N PHE A 851 152.24 -18.86 124.17
CA PHE A 851 153.36 -19.67 124.65
C PHE A 851 153.63 -20.77 123.62
N LYS A 852 154.87 -20.83 123.14
CA LYS A 852 155.36 -21.83 122.17
C LYS A 852 156.31 -22.81 122.83
N ASP A 853 156.60 -23.91 122.12
CA ASP A 853 157.57 -24.93 122.50
C ASP A 853 157.28 -25.57 123.87
N VAL A 854 155.99 -25.65 124.22
CA VAL A 854 155.52 -26.11 125.51
C VAL A 854 155.50 -27.64 125.57
N THR A 855 156.44 -28.22 126.32
CA THR A 855 156.47 -29.68 126.54
C THR A 855 155.43 -30.12 127.59
N PHE A 856 154.22 -30.44 127.17
CA PHE A 856 153.19 -31.03 128.04
C PHE A 856 153.46 -32.52 128.32
N LYS A 857 154.13 -32.82 129.44
CA LYS A 857 154.43 -34.21 129.86
C LYS A 857 153.33 -34.87 130.71
N LYS A 858 152.24 -34.16 131.01
CA LYS A 858 151.13 -34.58 131.87
C LYS A 858 149.89 -33.76 131.52
N GLU A 859 148.73 -34.28 131.90
CA GLU A 859 147.45 -33.56 131.86
C GLU A 859 147.57 -32.09 132.29
N ILE A 860 146.88 -31.25 131.52
CA ILE A 860 146.67 -29.83 131.79
C ILE A 860 145.20 -29.56 132.05
N TYR A 861 144.95 -28.58 132.89
CA TYR A 861 143.63 -28.15 133.35
C TYR A 861 143.49 -26.66 133.07
N PRO A 862 142.34 -26.18 132.57
CA PRO A 862 142.01 -24.76 132.58
C PRO A 862 142.21 -24.18 133.99
N TYR A 863 142.82 -23.01 134.09
CA TYR A 863 143.13 -22.34 135.36
C TYR A 863 142.50 -20.96 135.39
N PHE A 864 141.80 -20.67 136.48
CA PHE A 864 141.12 -19.39 136.71
C PHE A 864 141.51 -18.87 138.08
N GLY A 865 142.20 -17.73 138.12
CA GLY A 865 142.52 -16.97 139.32
C GLY A 865 141.75 -15.66 139.32
N THR A 866 140.82 -15.47 140.24
CA THR A 866 140.02 -14.24 140.33
C THR A 866 140.74 -13.11 141.05
N TYR A 867 141.77 -13.44 141.84
CA TYR A 867 142.29 -12.62 142.93
C TYR A 867 141.21 -12.22 143.96
N THR A 868 141.62 -11.40 144.92
CA THR A 868 140.74 -10.86 145.96
C THR A 868 139.63 -9.98 145.39
N ASN A 869 138.55 -9.84 146.15
CA ASN A 869 137.38 -9.03 145.81
C ASN A 869 137.65 -7.51 145.87
N ASP A 870 138.72 -7.08 146.55
CA ASP A 870 139.16 -5.68 146.67
C ASP A 870 138.02 -4.72 147.10
N GLY A 871 137.29 -5.11 148.15
CA GLY A 871 136.17 -4.33 148.70
C GLY A 871 134.98 -4.21 147.74
N GLY A 872 134.83 -5.11 146.78
CA GLY A 872 133.77 -5.09 145.77
C GLY A 872 134.25 -4.58 144.39
N LYS A 873 135.41 -3.92 144.32
CA LYS A 873 135.94 -3.33 143.06
C LYS A 873 136.38 -4.38 142.03
N ASN A 874 136.59 -5.62 142.44
CA ASN A 874 136.89 -6.74 141.55
C ASN A 874 135.85 -7.89 141.68
N SER A 875 134.65 -7.57 142.18
CA SER A 875 133.56 -8.52 142.46
C SER A 875 132.99 -9.21 141.21
N VAL A 876 133.02 -8.53 140.06
CA VAL A 876 132.56 -9.05 138.77
C VAL A 876 133.16 -10.45 138.53
N PRO A 877 132.37 -11.47 138.20
CA PRO A 877 132.87 -12.83 138.03
C PRO A 877 133.71 -12.97 136.75
N LEU A 878 134.61 -13.95 136.73
CA LEU A 878 135.06 -14.54 135.48
C LEU A 878 133.95 -15.47 135.00
N ILE A 879 133.49 -15.28 133.76
CA ILE A 879 132.38 -16.06 133.17
C ILE A 879 132.93 -16.85 131.99
N ILE A 880 132.94 -18.17 132.09
CA ILE A 880 133.16 -19.05 130.93
C ILE A 880 131.91 -18.96 130.05
N ILE A 881 132.08 -18.62 128.78
CA ILE A 881 130.96 -18.37 127.85
C ILE A 881 130.93 -19.42 126.71
N PRO A 882 129.75 -19.80 126.22
CA PRO A 882 129.63 -20.71 125.09
C PRO A 882 130.03 -20.00 123.78
N VAL A 883 130.82 -20.69 122.96
CA VAL A 883 131.29 -20.19 121.66
C VAL A 883 130.22 -20.48 120.59
N LEU A 884 129.64 -19.44 120.01
CA LEU A 884 128.58 -19.56 118.99
C LEU A 884 129.18 -19.68 117.58
N CYS A 885 129.14 -20.88 117.00
CA CYS A 885 129.54 -21.10 115.61
C CYS A 885 128.43 -20.67 114.63
N THR A 886 128.56 -19.51 114.00
CA THR A 886 127.74 -19.11 112.84
C THR A 886 128.42 -19.52 111.54
N GLN A 887 127.76 -20.35 110.73
CA GLN A 887 128.20 -20.74 109.37
C GLN A 887 128.01 -19.60 108.36
#